data_AF-A0A2H0WZY8-F1
#
_entry.id   AF-A0A2H0WZY8-F1
#
_cell.length_a   1.000
_cell.length_b   1.000
_cell.length_c   1.000
_cell.angle_alpha   90.00
_cell.angle_beta   90.00
_cell.angle_gamma   90.00
#
_symmetry.space_group_name_H-M   'P 1'
#
loop_
_entity.id
_entity.type
_entity.pdbx_description
1 polymer ?
#
loop_
_entity_poly.entity_id
_entity_poly.type
_entity_poly.pdbx_seq_one_letter_code
_entity_poly.pdbx_strand_id
1 'polypeptide(L)'
;MYNWVMTRTTYTVETVEQAIAIVGGDPELVSLVIADLLSQNIFTKSIETQADLEDIEREHDLDYLVIFDGAKSNDLKSTARLISVGHLASPSVKNISYSDYVSPTSLYSPLIAGWLKDIVRSHTIVLPGDGVGELSLLGLPDLAHMLSRAILNPVATRGAEFKLGNPTPISPLNLAYLIRTALPYKLSLRFDPDLPESLPSFDTNIYQDALSQLKYSLQDDPEDFLRTYLSTLKKLPVSPPAKVVTVAKQPLTKLTPLKTPQPIFIPLQTRKAKKPFSLKLTLPKRRPKSDAPPKLKNIIGRGLFIALALYFGTLAFSATVTLLSLRNTFVTLRQGDMPAPTLLTRFTLTYIQANWVALTLLPGVSNSRFVQDTTLLLGAYSQAVDAFSTASQLDKTASDLTNYVFGSGNLDAAKTISSARLQAEQLYQELSLLDGSLPDDPPSFIPSKYIYLYQEGKTSLTTLKRTVTTTRGFLAAAPEALGLGARRKYGVLFQNNLELRATGGFIGSFAILSFENGKLYDMPVFDVYDVDGQLKGHVDPPKPIKDILGEANWYLRDSNFDPDFPTSARRAEWFIKKTMNIDLNGTLALDINSLSSLLEALGPLEVADYNETVTASNLVERTQFHAEGNFFVGSTKKKEFLSTVASAIFTRLPSLQAGEGTKLLEGFVQTIKSKNALLSSTNASTERIFSTLGWNGEILDLPCPSIDSCHKDYAMVVDSNFGVNKANYFLKRSIEEIITFDQSLAPTHVLRLAYTNTALSSAWPAGIYKNYARLYLPIGATVSSVKLDGQELATSTYSIMQEHDKLVLAYFFSVPVSGKSLVEITYTSPQLSMGNELFYTWYWQKQPGSGSDDPLTVYLNYPSYLTPTLISPRSDVTPNQLKFDLVNDADRRVTVKLSK
;
A
#
# COMPACT_ATOMS: atom_id res chain seq x y z
N MET A 1 44.77 21.74 -23.95
CA MET A 1 44.75 21.09 -25.28
C MET A 1 44.67 19.58 -25.08
N TYR A 2 43.47 19.01 -25.16
CA TYR A 2 43.20 17.56 -25.15
C TYR A 2 42.80 17.16 -26.58
N ASN A 3 43.38 16.09 -27.14
CA ASN A 3 43.10 15.62 -28.52
C ASN A 3 41.75 14.89 -28.62
N TRP A 4 40.79 15.39 -29.41
CA TRP A 4 39.46 14.80 -29.63
C TRP A 4 39.12 14.66 -31.13
N VAL A 5 39.15 13.44 -31.67
CA VAL A 5 38.81 13.19 -33.09
C VAL A 5 37.29 13.17 -33.29
N MET A 6 36.72 14.11 -34.07
CA MET A 6 35.27 14.25 -34.35
C MET A 6 34.87 13.86 -35.79
N THR A 7 33.61 13.45 -36.00
CA THR A 7 33.04 13.03 -37.31
C THR A 7 31.71 13.74 -37.70
N ARG A 8 31.79 14.78 -38.56
CA ARG A 8 30.92 15.37 -39.64
C ARG A 8 29.42 15.75 -39.47
N THR A 9 29.12 17.06 -39.81
CA THR A 9 27.92 17.79 -40.45
C THR A 9 27.46 19.26 -40.04
N THR A 10 28.23 20.36 -40.22
CA THR A 10 27.81 21.80 -40.46
C THR A 10 26.84 22.66 -39.58
N TYR A 11 27.25 23.93 -39.29
CA TYR A 11 26.51 25.05 -38.60
C TYR A 11 26.88 26.49 -39.10
N THR A 12 26.19 27.57 -38.64
CA THR A 12 26.57 29.02 -38.80
C THR A 12 26.15 29.93 -37.61
N VAL A 13 26.73 31.16 -37.47
CA VAL A 13 26.95 31.94 -36.21
C VAL A 13 26.94 33.48 -36.35
N GLU A 14 26.46 34.22 -35.32
CA GLU A 14 27.10 35.44 -34.71
C GLU A 14 26.42 35.87 -33.36
N THR A 15 27.07 36.73 -32.54
CA THR A 15 27.08 36.77 -31.04
C THR A 15 26.65 38.10 -30.35
N VAL A 16 26.22 38.07 -29.06
CA VAL A 16 26.66 38.86 -27.85
C VAL A 16 25.99 38.28 -26.55
N GLU A 17 26.77 37.89 -25.52
CA GLU A 17 26.41 37.33 -24.17
C GLU A 17 26.14 35.79 -24.01
N GLN A 18 26.90 35.15 -23.10
CA GLN A 18 26.92 33.72 -22.67
C GLN A 18 27.16 32.66 -23.77
N ALA A 19 28.38 32.10 -23.86
CA ALA A 19 28.76 31.21 -24.95
C ALA A 19 28.91 29.73 -24.51
N ILE A 20 28.10 28.85 -25.12
CA ILE A 20 28.13 27.39 -24.94
C ILE A 20 28.39 26.70 -26.29
N ALA A 21 29.34 25.77 -26.33
CA ALA A 21 29.64 24.94 -27.50
C ALA A 21 29.04 23.53 -27.34
N ILE A 22 28.39 22.99 -28.38
CA ILE A 22 27.80 21.63 -28.37
C ILE A 22 28.49 20.73 -29.40
N VAL A 23 29.06 19.61 -28.98
CA VAL A 23 29.79 18.67 -29.83
C VAL A 23 28.94 17.44 -30.08
N GLY A 24 28.75 17.14 -31.38
CA GLY A 24 28.00 16.05 -32.06
C GLY A 24 27.20 15.03 -31.22
N GLY A 25 25.99 14.69 -31.67
CA GLY A 25 25.04 13.76 -31.05
C GLY A 25 23.89 13.38 -32.01
N ASP A 26 22.75 12.91 -31.48
CA ASP A 26 21.55 12.71 -32.31
C ASP A 26 21.07 14.03 -32.94
N PRO A 27 20.88 14.13 -34.28
CA PRO A 27 20.56 15.39 -34.94
C PRO A 27 19.25 16.04 -34.48
N GLU A 28 18.23 15.24 -34.13
CA GLU A 28 16.93 15.76 -33.69
C GLU A 28 17.06 16.33 -32.27
N LEU A 29 17.73 15.60 -31.36
CA LEU A 29 18.04 16.07 -30.01
C LEU A 29 18.88 17.34 -30.00
N VAL A 30 19.97 17.36 -30.78
CA VAL A 30 20.88 18.51 -30.86
C VAL A 30 20.13 19.74 -31.38
N SER A 31 19.30 19.57 -32.41
CA SER A 31 18.49 20.66 -32.96
C SER A 31 17.52 21.26 -31.95
N LEU A 32 16.87 20.43 -31.13
CA LEU A 32 15.95 20.87 -30.08
C LEU A 32 16.67 21.59 -28.93
N VAL A 33 17.80 21.07 -28.48
CA VAL A 33 18.63 21.72 -27.44
C VAL A 33 19.12 23.09 -27.94
N ILE A 34 19.57 23.17 -29.19
CA ILE A 34 19.97 24.43 -29.83
C ILE A 34 18.80 25.41 -29.87
N ALA A 35 17.63 24.96 -30.34
CA ALA A 35 16.44 25.81 -30.42
C ALA A 35 16.03 26.37 -29.05
N ASP A 36 16.09 25.55 -28.01
CA ASP A 36 15.75 25.96 -26.64
C ASP A 36 16.77 26.94 -26.07
N LEU A 37 18.07 26.71 -26.27
CA LEU A 37 19.13 27.63 -25.84
C LEU A 37 19.06 28.97 -26.61
N LEU A 38 18.81 28.95 -27.92
CA LEU A 38 18.59 30.15 -28.73
C LEU A 38 17.38 30.96 -28.25
N SER A 39 16.31 30.30 -27.79
CA SER A 39 15.14 30.97 -27.23
C SER A 39 15.45 31.80 -25.97
N GLN A 40 16.57 31.49 -25.29
CA GLN A 40 17.06 32.20 -24.11
C GLN A 40 18.11 33.27 -24.45
N ASN A 41 18.24 33.66 -25.73
CA ASN A 41 19.28 34.54 -26.25
C ASN A 41 20.71 34.02 -26.05
N ILE A 42 20.88 32.70 -25.93
CA ILE A 42 22.17 32.08 -25.67
C ILE A 42 22.74 31.53 -26.96
N PHE A 43 23.98 31.90 -27.20
CA PHE A 43 24.68 31.53 -28.40
C PHE A 43 25.11 30.07 -28.33
N THR A 44 24.65 29.28 -29.31
CA THR A 44 25.04 27.87 -29.47
C THR A 44 25.47 27.60 -30.89
N LYS A 45 26.62 26.96 -31.05
CA LYS A 45 27.11 26.43 -32.32
C LYS A 45 27.43 24.97 -32.08
N SER A 46 26.86 24.07 -32.88
CA SER A 46 27.33 22.69 -32.83
C SER A 46 28.54 22.46 -33.73
N ILE A 47 29.33 21.45 -33.39
CA ILE A 47 30.70 21.27 -33.85
C ILE A 47 30.88 19.82 -34.26
N GLU A 48 31.55 19.66 -35.40
CA GLU A 48 31.49 18.47 -36.23
C GLU A 48 32.90 17.95 -36.56
N THR A 49 33.89 18.84 -36.54
CA THR A 49 35.30 18.54 -36.73
C THR A 49 36.13 19.20 -35.62
N GLN A 50 37.32 18.65 -35.36
CA GLN A 50 38.23 19.22 -34.37
C GLN A 50 38.74 20.61 -34.79
N ALA A 51 38.85 20.86 -36.09
CA ALA A 51 39.22 22.17 -36.63
C ALA A 51 38.15 23.24 -36.35
N ASP A 52 36.86 22.88 -36.43
CA ASP A 52 35.76 23.80 -36.11
C ASP A 52 35.80 24.22 -34.63
N LEU A 53 36.18 23.30 -33.73
CA LEU A 53 36.37 23.61 -32.31
C LEU A 53 37.55 24.57 -32.09
N GLU A 54 38.69 24.29 -32.74
CA GLU A 54 39.91 25.12 -32.63
C GLU A 54 39.69 26.55 -33.16
N ASP A 55 38.90 26.73 -34.23
CA ASP A 55 38.53 28.06 -34.73
C ASP A 55 37.61 28.82 -33.76
N ILE A 56 36.64 28.14 -33.14
CA ILE A 56 35.73 28.74 -32.16
C ILE A 56 36.49 29.12 -30.87
N GLU A 57 37.37 28.25 -30.39
CA GLU A 57 38.24 28.54 -29.23
C GLU A 57 39.16 29.73 -29.47
N ARG A 58 39.52 30.01 -30.74
CA ARG A 58 40.36 31.15 -31.10
C ARG A 58 39.57 32.45 -31.23
N GLU A 59 38.33 32.39 -31.70
CA GLU A 59 37.50 33.56 -32.03
C GLU A 59 36.53 33.97 -30.91
N HIS A 60 36.25 33.07 -29.96
CA HIS A 60 35.28 33.28 -28.89
C HIS A 60 35.79 32.79 -27.53
N ASP A 61 35.37 33.47 -26.46
CA ASP A 61 35.65 33.06 -25.08
C ASP A 61 34.54 32.10 -24.63
N LEU A 62 34.87 30.81 -24.47
CA LEU A 62 33.89 29.76 -24.17
C LEU A 62 33.71 29.53 -22.67
N ASP A 63 32.46 29.52 -22.20
CA ASP A 63 32.15 29.19 -20.82
C ASP A 63 32.09 27.65 -20.62
N TYR A 64 31.44 26.94 -21.56
CA TYR A 64 31.19 25.50 -21.48
C TYR A 64 31.23 24.77 -22.83
N LEU A 65 31.61 23.49 -22.79
CA LEU A 65 31.58 22.53 -23.89
C LEU A 65 30.72 21.31 -23.52
N VAL A 66 29.67 21.02 -24.28
CA VAL A 66 28.79 19.85 -24.11
C VAL A 66 29.19 18.81 -25.15
N ILE A 67 29.48 17.57 -24.78
CA ILE A 67 29.82 16.48 -25.70
C ILE A 67 28.79 15.37 -25.56
N PHE A 68 28.09 15.00 -26.62
CA PHE A 68 27.23 13.82 -26.62
C PHE A 68 28.04 12.59 -27.05
N ASP A 69 28.32 11.67 -26.12
CA ASP A 69 28.99 10.42 -26.45
C ASP A 69 27.96 9.45 -27.04
N GLY A 70 28.02 9.26 -28.37
CA GLY A 70 27.20 8.29 -29.09
C GLY A 70 27.56 6.86 -28.65
N ALA A 71 26.53 6.07 -28.37
CA ALA A 71 26.60 4.72 -27.80
C ALA A 71 27.78 3.88 -28.31
N LYS A 72 28.78 3.67 -27.44
CA LYS A 72 29.74 2.57 -27.55
C LYS A 72 29.58 1.66 -26.35
N SER A 73 29.12 0.44 -26.64
CA SER A 73 29.07 -0.76 -25.78
C SER A 73 27.80 -1.00 -24.97
N ASN A 74 27.53 -2.30 -24.76
CA ASN A 74 26.29 -2.93 -24.28
C ASN A 74 25.91 -2.66 -22.81
N ASP A 75 26.53 -1.67 -22.17
CA ASP A 75 26.09 -1.21 -20.86
C ASP A 75 25.49 0.17 -21.05
N LEU A 76 24.19 0.26 -20.80
CA LEU A 76 23.37 1.45 -20.57
C LEU A 76 24.06 2.80 -20.78
N LYS A 77 23.40 3.67 -21.56
CA LYS A 77 23.43 5.14 -21.56
C LYS A 77 24.04 5.75 -22.81
N SER A 78 23.26 6.61 -23.45
CA SER A 78 23.83 7.79 -24.09
C SER A 78 24.18 8.78 -22.98
N THR A 79 25.38 9.36 -23.05
CA THR A 79 25.87 10.28 -22.01
C THR A 79 26.21 11.62 -22.64
N ALA A 80 25.81 12.72 -21.99
CA ALA A 80 26.28 14.04 -22.31
C ALA A 80 27.34 14.45 -21.27
N ARG A 81 28.48 14.96 -21.72
CA ARG A 81 29.56 15.45 -20.86
C ARG A 81 29.63 16.96 -20.95
N LEU A 82 29.53 17.65 -19.82
CA LEU A 82 29.68 19.10 -19.75
C LEU A 82 31.06 19.45 -19.17
N ILE A 83 31.85 20.18 -19.93
CA ILE A 83 33.24 20.56 -19.62
C ILE A 83 33.30 22.09 -19.50
N SER A 84 33.75 22.60 -18.35
CA SER A 84 33.97 24.05 -18.15
C SER A 84 35.32 24.45 -18.73
N VAL A 85 35.35 25.54 -19.51
CA VAL A 85 36.56 26.00 -20.23
C VAL A 85 37.10 27.31 -19.65
N GLY A 86 36.24 28.24 -19.21
CA GLY A 86 36.62 29.63 -18.91
C GLY A 86 36.97 30.03 -17.46
N HIS A 87 36.60 29.29 -16.39
CA HIS A 87 36.81 29.80 -15.01
C HIS A 87 37.17 28.75 -13.94
N LEU A 88 38.34 28.96 -13.32
CA LEU A 88 38.85 28.43 -12.02
C LEU A 88 39.16 26.92 -11.91
N ALA A 89 40.46 26.60 -11.96
CA ALA A 89 41.18 25.52 -11.28
C ALA A 89 40.38 24.24 -10.87
N SER A 90 40.23 23.34 -11.86
CA SER A 90 40.19 21.86 -11.80
C SER A 90 39.11 21.35 -12.79
N PRO A 91 39.46 20.64 -13.87
CA PRO A 91 38.51 20.18 -14.88
C PRO A 91 37.71 18.99 -14.33
N SER A 92 36.60 19.26 -13.65
CA SER A 92 35.63 18.20 -13.34
C SER A 92 34.69 18.07 -14.54
N VAL A 93 34.96 17.08 -15.38
CA VAL A 93 34.01 16.64 -16.43
C VAL A 93 32.72 16.25 -15.72
N LYS A 94 31.61 16.94 -16.02
CA LYS A 94 30.29 16.60 -15.48
C LYS A 94 29.66 15.54 -16.39
N ASN A 95 29.12 14.47 -15.81
CA ASN A 95 28.43 13.42 -16.56
C ASN A 95 26.91 13.57 -16.38
N ILE A 96 26.20 13.75 -17.49
CA ILE A 96 24.74 13.68 -17.58
C ILE A 96 24.42 12.36 -18.26
N SER A 97 23.84 11.43 -17.52
CA SER A 97 23.24 10.22 -18.07
C SER A 97 21.77 10.49 -18.34
N TYR A 98 21.22 9.95 -19.40
CA TYR A 98 19.78 10.03 -19.65
C TYR A 98 19.21 8.68 -20.04
N SER A 99 17.93 8.49 -19.74
CA SER A 99 17.16 7.30 -20.08
C SER A 99 16.91 7.21 -21.58
N ASP A 100 16.34 6.09 -22.01
CA ASP A 100 15.85 5.95 -23.38
C ASP A 100 14.82 7.03 -23.70
N TYR A 101 14.81 7.48 -24.96
CA TYR A 101 13.91 8.53 -25.43
C TYR A 101 13.23 8.18 -26.75
N VAL A 102 12.08 8.83 -26.98
CA VAL A 102 11.20 8.59 -28.13
C VAL A 102 10.77 9.91 -28.76
N SER A 103 10.63 9.93 -30.09
CA SER A 103 10.06 11.07 -30.84
C SER A 103 8.84 10.64 -31.65
N PRO A 104 7.98 11.58 -32.07
CA PRO A 104 6.81 11.29 -32.91
C PRO A 104 7.16 10.61 -34.24
N THR A 105 8.37 10.84 -34.73
CA THR A 105 8.82 10.45 -36.07
C THR A 105 9.89 9.36 -36.07
N SER A 106 10.60 9.16 -34.96
CA SER A 106 11.69 8.20 -34.85
C SER A 106 11.79 7.56 -33.45
N LEU A 107 12.25 6.31 -33.41
CA LEU A 107 12.57 5.62 -32.16
C LEU A 107 14.08 5.62 -31.94
N TYR A 108 14.48 6.23 -30.83
CA TYR A 108 15.87 6.31 -30.43
C TYR A 108 16.23 5.33 -29.31
N SER A 109 15.24 4.73 -28.63
CA SER A 109 15.42 3.59 -27.74
C SER A 109 15.88 2.35 -28.53
N PRO A 110 17.11 1.85 -28.33
CA PRO A 110 17.57 0.61 -28.97
C PRO A 110 16.76 -0.60 -28.49
N LEU A 111 16.31 -0.57 -27.23
CA LEU A 111 15.49 -1.60 -26.61
C LEU A 111 14.13 -1.71 -27.31
N ILE A 112 13.39 -0.61 -27.42
CA ILE A 112 12.08 -0.58 -28.06
C ILE A 112 12.21 -0.78 -29.57
N ALA A 113 13.19 -0.17 -30.22
CA ALA A 113 13.39 -0.32 -31.66
C ALA A 113 13.78 -1.76 -32.05
N GLY A 114 14.62 -2.42 -31.25
CA GLY A 114 14.96 -3.83 -31.41
C GLY A 114 13.73 -4.71 -31.21
N TRP A 115 13.00 -4.48 -30.13
CA TRP A 115 11.81 -5.25 -29.78
C TRP A 115 10.70 -5.12 -30.83
N LEU A 116 10.42 -3.92 -31.33
CA LEU A 116 9.47 -3.71 -32.43
C LEU A 116 9.89 -4.39 -33.72
N LYS A 117 11.19 -4.39 -34.07
CA LYS A 117 11.69 -5.13 -35.23
C LYS A 117 11.43 -6.63 -35.09
N ASP A 118 11.61 -7.18 -33.90
CA ASP A 118 11.36 -8.59 -33.63
C ASP A 118 9.87 -8.93 -33.63
N ILE A 119 9.02 -8.04 -33.11
CA ILE A 119 7.56 -8.17 -33.17
C ILE A 119 7.07 -8.17 -34.62
N VAL A 120 7.53 -7.22 -35.43
CA VAL A 120 7.18 -7.13 -36.87
C VAL A 120 7.63 -8.39 -37.62
N ARG A 121 8.79 -8.95 -37.28
CA ARG A 121 9.31 -10.18 -37.91
C ARG A 121 8.56 -11.45 -37.47
N SER A 122 8.30 -11.59 -36.18
CA SER A 122 7.81 -12.84 -35.57
C SER A 122 6.29 -12.87 -35.38
N HIS A 123 5.60 -11.73 -35.52
CA HIS A 123 4.19 -11.54 -35.15
C HIS A 123 3.89 -11.95 -33.69
N THR A 124 4.91 -12.00 -32.86
CA THR A 124 4.84 -12.40 -31.45
C THR A 124 5.53 -11.34 -30.60
N ILE A 125 4.84 -10.87 -29.57
CA ILE A 125 5.40 -10.05 -28.53
C ILE A 125 5.93 -10.99 -27.45
N VAL A 126 7.24 -11.03 -27.28
CA VAL A 126 7.88 -11.79 -26.20
C VAL A 126 8.24 -10.81 -25.08
N LEU A 127 7.69 -11.02 -23.90
CA LEU A 127 7.94 -10.24 -22.70
C LEU A 127 8.95 -10.94 -21.80
N PRO A 128 10.01 -10.26 -21.33
CA PRO A 128 10.95 -10.83 -20.37
C PRO A 128 10.27 -11.00 -19.00
N GLY A 129 10.56 -12.10 -18.32
CA GLY A 129 10.03 -12.38 -16.99
C GLY A 129 8.51 -12.37 -16.96
N ASP A 130 7.95 -11.60 -16.03
CA ASP A 130 6.49 -11.44 -15.90
C ASP A 130 5.93 -10.22 -16.64
N GLY A 131 6.78 -9.41 -17.29
CA GLY A 131 6.40 -8.21 -18.04
C GLY A 131 6.13 -6.96 -17.19
N VAL A 132 6.30 -7.02 -15.87
CA VAL A 132 5.98 -5.93 -14.92
C VAL A 132 7.17 -4.97 -14.70
N GLY A 133 8.39 -5.37 -15.09
CA GLY A 133 9.60 -4.58 -14.86
C GLY A 133 9.48 -3.11 -15.33
N GLU A 134 10.12 -2.19 -14.63
CA GLU A 134 9.93 -0.75 -14.86
C GLU A 134 10.93 -0.18 -15.89
N LEU A 135 10.42 0.60 -16.86
CA LEU A 135 11.21 1.37 -17.83
C LEU A 135 11.01 2.86 -17.62
N SER A 136 12.11 3.63 -17.62
CA SER A 136 12.02 5.10 -17.74
C SER A 136 12.17 5.47 -19.22
N LEU A 137 11.06 5.93 -19.83
CA LEU A 137 11.06 6.49 -21.18
C LEU A 137 10.80 7.98 -21.12
N LEU A 138 11.59 8.77 -21.83
CA LEU A 138 11.46 10.21 -21.86
C LEU A 138 11.08 10.72 -23.26
N GLY A 139 10.21 11.72 -23.33
CA GLY A 139 9.96 12.41 -24.59
C GLY A 139 11.20 13.16 -25.06
N LEU A 140 11.50 13.11 -26.36
CA LEU A 140 12.62 13.83 -26.93
C LEU A 140 12.63 15.36 -26.61
N PRO A 141 11.49 16.09 -26.65
CA PRO A 141 11.46 17.50 -26.28
C PRO A 141 11.74 17.75 -24.80
N ASP A 142 11.15 16.96 -23.90
CA ASP A 142 11.44 17.03 -22.45
C ASP A 142 12.93 16.79 -22.15
N LEU A 143 13.54 15.80 -22.80
CA LEU A 143 14.98 15.55 -22.70
C LEU A 143 15.80 16.78 -23.12
N ALA A 144 15.43 17.39 -24.26
CA ALA A 144 16.11 18.58 -24.76
C ALA A 144 16.01 19.76 -23.77
N HIS A 145 14.83 20.05 -23.24
CA HIS A 145 14.62 21.11 -22.25
C HIS A 145 15.38 20.87 -20.94
N MET A 146 15.41 19.62 -20.46
CA MET A 146 16.16 19.25 -19.26
C MET A 146 17.67 19.44 -19.47
N LEU A 147 18.19 19.06 -20.65
CA LEU A 147 19.59 19.28 -21.01
C LEU A 147 19.93 20.76 -21.09
N SER A 148 19.11 21.57 -21.76
CA SER A 148 19.28 23.02 -21.81
C SER A 148 19.33 23.63 -20.42
N ARG A 149 18.40 23.28 -19.52
CA ARG A 149 18.41 23.80 -18.14
C ARG A 149 19.64 23.39 -17.33
N ALA A 150 20.14 22.17 -17.53
CA ALA A 150 21.37 21.71 -16.89
C ALA A 150 22.58 22.54 -17.35
N ILE A 151 22.59 22.96 -18.61
CA ILE A 151 23.59 23.83 -19.22
C ILE A 151 23.47 25.27 -18.66
N LEU A 152 22.25 25.81 -18.56
CA LEU A 152 21.99 27.20 -18.17
C LEU A 152 22.16 27.51 -16.67
N ASN A 153 22.21 26.49 -15.81
CA ASN A 153 22.38 26.68 -14.37
C ASN A 153 23.62 25.95 -13.81
N PRO A 154 24.83 26.43 -14.13
CA PRO A 154 26.07 25.73 -13.81
C PRO A 154 26.46 25.75 -12.31
N VAL A 155 25.92 26.71 -11.53
CA VAL A 155 26.19 26.88 -10.09
C VAL A 155 25.41 25.87 -9.25
N ALA A 156 24.15 25.59 -9.60
CA ALA A 156 23.33 24.56 -8.95
C ALA A 156 23.76 23.12 -9.28
N THR A 157 24.58 22.94 -10.32
CA THR A 157 24.98 21.64 -10.90
C THR A 157 26.46 21.31 -10.64
N ARG A 158 27.09 21.92 -9.63
CA ARG A 158 28.54 21.82 -9.38
C ARG A 158 28.91 20.46 -8.75
N GLY A 159 29.59 19.60 -9.51
CA GLY A 159 30.13 18.31 -9.03
C GLY A 159 29.13 17.14 -8.96
N ALA A 160 27.91 17.31 -9.47
CA ALA A 160 26.85 16.31 -9.43
C ALA A 160 26.74 15.49 -10.74
N GLU A 161 26.41 14.20 -10.62
CA GLU A 161 25.98 13.34 -11.72
C GLU A 161 24.46 13.44 -11.86
N PHE A 162 23.95 13.82 -13.04
CA PHE A 162 22.52 13.86 -13.30
C PHE A 162 22.08 12.62 -14.08
N LYS A 163 21.00 11.98 -13.63
CA LYS A 163 20.30 10.95 -14.40
C LYS A 163 18.95 11.52 -14.80
N LEU A 164 18.80 11.85 -16.09
CA LEU A 164 17.57 12.40 -16.66
C LEU A 164 16.69 11.24 -17.11
N GLY A 165 15.40 11.32 -16.83
CA GLY A 165 14.43 10.30 -17.21
C GLY A 165 13.05 10.68 -16.68
N ASN A 166 12.04 9.96 -17.15
CA ASN A 166 10.69 10.12 -16.62
C ASN A 166 10.59 9.37 -15.29
N PRO A 167 10.20 10.03 -14.18
CA PRO A 167 9.97 9.38 -12.90
C PRO A 167 8.68 8.54 -12.87
N THR A 168 7.89 8.56 -13.94
CA THR A 168 6.74 7.68 -14.14
C THR A 168 7.20 6.48 -14.98
N PRO A 169 7.27 5.27 -14.40
CA PRO A 169 7.72 4.10 -15.14
C PRO A 169 6.64 3.58 -16.08
N ILE A 170 7.07 2.88 -17.13
CA ILE A 170 6.21 2.11 -18.02
C ILE A 170 6.65 0.64 -18.03
N SER A 171 5.72 -0.29 -17.91
CA SER A 171 6.04 -1.72 -17.97
C SER A 171 6.15 -2.23 -19.42
N PRO A 172 7.01 -3.22 -19.71
CA PRO A 172 6.99 -3.95 -20.97
C PRO A 172 5.59 -4.46 -21.32
N LEU A 173 4.80 -4.91 -20.34
CA LEU A 173 3.44 -5.34 -20.59
C LEU A 173 2.54 -4.19 -21.08
N ASN A 174 2.61 -3.01 -20.46
CA ASN A 174 1.89 -1.83 -20.94
C ASN A 174 2.33 -1.48 -22.37
N LEU A 175 3.64 -1.42 -22.65
CA LEU A 175 4.15 -1.22 -24.01
C LEU A 175 3.64 -2.28 -24.99
N ALA A 176 3.57 -3.55 -24.60
CA ALA A 176 3.04 -4.62 -25.44
C ALA A 176 1.57 -4.38 -25.82
N TYR A 177 0.75 -3.91 -24.87
CA TYR A 177 -0.63 -3.51 -25.16
C TYR A 177 -0.69 -2.30 -26.10
N LEU A 178 0.17 -1.29 -25.92
CA LEU A 178 0.28 -0.16 -26.85
C LEU A 178 0.59 -0.66 -28.27
N ILE A 179 1.56 -1.55 -28.42
CA ILE A 179 1.99 -2.09 -29.71
C ILE A 179 0.90 -2.96 -30.35
N ARG A 180 0.27 -3.84 -29.57
CA ARG A 180 -0.82 -4.73 -30.04
C ARG A 180 -2.04 -3.96 -30.51
N THR A 181 -2.36 -2.83 -29.87
CA THR A 181 -3.47 -1.97 -30.29
C THR A 181 -3.10 -1.06 -31.46
N ALA A 182 -1.83 -0.71 -31.61
CA ALA A 182 -1.36 0.18 -32.66
C ALA A 182 -1.02 -0.52 -33.98
N LEU A 183 -0.66 -1.80 -34.01
CA LEU A 183 -0.32 -2.51 -35.25
C LEU A 183 -1.57 -3.16 -35.90
N PRO A 184 -1.69 -3.13 -37.24
CA PRO A 184 -2.92 -3.53 -37.94
C PRO A 184 -3.12 -5.05 -38.06
N TYR A 185 -2.22 -5.87 -37.51
CA TYR A 185 -2.25 -7.33 -37.59
C TYR A 185 -2.25 -7.97 -36.20
N LYS A 186 -2.81 -9.18 -36.13
CA LYS A 186 -2.95 -9.92 -34.87
C LYS A 186 -1.58 -10.36 -34.36
N LEU A 187 -1.20 -9.81 -33.21
CA LEU A 187 0.01 -10.21 -32.47
C LEU A 187 -0.33 -11.21 -31.38
N SER A 188 0.52 -12.22 -31.21
CA SER A 188 0.47 -13.15 -30.08
C SER A 188 1.38 -12.66 -28.97
N LEU A 189 0.96 -12.71 -27.71
CA LEU A 189 1.79 -12.33 -26.57
C LEU A 189 2.29 -13.59 -25.85
N ARG A 190 3.58 -13.63 -25.49
CA ARG A 190 4.21 -14.71 -24.74
C ARG A 190 5.13 -14.13 -23.67
N PHE A 191 5.08 -14.70 -22.49
CA PHE A 191 6.05 -14.43 -21.42
C PHE A 191 7.19 -15.44 -21.52
N ASP A 192 8.43 -14.97 -21.39
CA ASP A 192 9.63 -15.79 -21.40
C ASP A 192 10.40 -15.60 -20.09
N PRO A 193 10.33 -16.55 -19.15
CA PRO A 193 10.98 -16.45 -17.85
C PRO A 193 12.52 -16.58 -17.96
N ASP A 194 13.04 -17.09 -19.08
CA ASP A 194 14.48 -17.27 -19.30
C ASP A 194 15.15 -16.01 -19.89
N LEU A 195 14.37 -15.03 -20.34
CA LEU A 195 14.90 -13.72 -20.74
C LEU A 195 15.20 -12.89 -19.48
N PRO A 196 16.46 -12.48 -19.25
CA PRO A 196 16.79 -11.65 -18.10
C PRO A 196 16.02 -10.33 -18.17
N GLU A 197 15.47 -9.88 -17.04
CA GLU A 197 15.08 -8.49 -16.80
C GLU A 197 16.34 -7.62 -16.79
N SER A 198 17.05 -7.50 -17.91
CA SER A 198 18.14 -6.55 -18.04
C SER A 198 17.59 -5.13 -18.30
N LEU A 199 16.50 -4.77 -17.61
CA LEU A 199 16.02 -3.41 -17.59
C LEU A 199 16.91 -2.63 -16.61
N PRO A 200 17.34 -1.40 -16.96
CA PRO A 200 18.12 -0.58 -16.03
C PRO A 200 17.41 -0.47 -14.68
N SER A 201 18.17 -0.44 -13.58
CA SER A 201 17.62 -0.16 -12.25
C SER A 201 16.84 1.15 -12.29
N PHE A 202 15.52 1.06 -12.15
CA PHE A 202 14.65 2.22 -12.03
C PHE A 202 14.73 2.74 -10.59
N ASP A 203 15.03 4.02 -10.43
CA ASP A 203 14.99 4.70 -9.13
C ASP A 203 14.30 6.05 -9.31
N THR A 204 13.02 6.08 -8.92
CA THR A 204 12.17 7.27 -9.01
C THR A 204 12.80 8.48 -8.32
N ASN A 205 13.45 8.27 -7.18
CA ASN A 205 14.00 9.37 -6.38
C ASN A 205 15.11 10.08 -7.15
N ILE A 206 15.94 9.32 -7.85
CA ILE A 206 17.01 9.88 -8.69
C ILE A 206 16.43 10.80 -9.79
N TYR A 207 15.36 10.37 -10.47
CA TYR A 207 14.76 11.15 -11.55
C TYR A 207 14.01 12.38 -11.01
N GLN A 208 13.33 12.25 -9.87
CA GLN A 208 12.67 13.37 -9.19
C GLN A 208 13.68 14.39 -8.65
N ASP A 209 14.79 13.93 -8.09
CA ASP A 209 15.89 14.78 -7.64
C ASP A 209 16.45 15.60 -8.81
N ALA A 210 16.64 14.97 -9.97
CA ALA A 210 17.08 15.67 -11.18
C ALA A 210 16.06 16.74 -11.62
N LEU A 211 14.77 16.43 -11.68
CA LEU A 211 13.72 17.39 -12.05
C LEU A 211 13.64 18.57 -11.08
N SER A 212 13.74 18.31 -9.76
CA SER A 212 13.70 19.34 -8.73
C SER A 212 14.90 20.29 -8.81
N GLN A 213 16.10 19.75 -9.02
CA GLN A 213 17.33 20.53 -9.18
C GLN A 213 17.31 21.39 -10.45
N LEU A 214 16.73 20.86 -11.53
CA LEU A 214 16.53 21.59 -12.80
C LEU A 214 15.29 22.51 -12.78
N LYS A 215 14.49 22.46 -11.71
CA LYS A 215 13.21 23.17 -11.57
C LYS A 215 12.28 22.93 -12.77
N TYR A 216 12.29 21.72 -13.32
CA TYR A 216 11.56 21.34 -14.53
C TYR A 216 10.37 20.45 -14.20
N SER A 217 9.27 20.66 -14.92
CA SER A 217 8.12 19.77 -14.93
C SER A 217 8.01 19.19 -16.33
N LEU A 218 7.89 17.86 -16.43
CA LEU A 218 7.65 17.19 -17.70
C LEU A 218 6.36 17.72 -18.33
N GLN A 219 6.38 17.90 -19.64
CA GLN A 219 5.25 18.43 -20.41
C GLN A 219 4.64 17.37 -21.31
N ASP A 220 5.45 16.42 -21.78
CA ASP A 220 5.04 15.43 -22.77
C ASP A 220 4.84 14.06 -22.14
N ASP A 221 3.92 13.29 -22.73
CA ASP A 221 3.74 11.88 -22.43
C ASP A 221 4.50 11.02 -23.47
N PRO A 222 5.55 10.26 -23.07
CA PRO A 222 6.26 9.35 -23.96
C PRO A 222 5.34 8.32 -24.65
N GLU A 223 4.22 7.94 -24.03
CA GLU A 223 3.24 7.04 -24.64
C GLU A 223 2.57 7.66 -25.87
N ASP A 224 2.30 8.97 -25.84
CA ASP A 224 1.69 9.69 -26.98
C ASP A 224 2.65 9.78 -28.18
N PHE A 225 3.95 9.97 -27.92
CA PHE A 225 4.97 9.92 -28.97
C PHE A 225 5.12 8.53 -29.56
N LEU A 226 5.12 7.49 -28.72
CA LEU A 226 5.13 6.10 -29.17
C LEU A 226 3.90 5.79 -30.03
N ARG A 227 2.72 6.23 -29.63
CA ARG A 227 1.49 6.06 -30.41
C ARG A 227 1.57 6.74 -31.77
N THR A 228 2.06 7.98 -31.78
CA THR A 228 2.23 8.75 -33.01
C THR A 228 3.19 8.03 -33.94
N TYR A 229 4.34 7.61 -33.43
CA TYR A 229 5.33 6.83 -34.18
C TYR A 229 4.73 5.52 -34.73
N LEU A 230 4.08 4.71 -33.89
CA LEU A 230 3.44 3.44 -34.30
C LEU A 230 2.33 3.65 -35.34
N SER A 231 1.63 4.78 -35.28
CA SER A 231 0.61 5.15 -36.28
C SER A 231 1.23 5.43 -37.66
N THR A 232 2.46 5.95 -37.71
CA THR A 232 3.19 6.14 -38.98
C THR A 232 3.57 4.79 -39.61
N LEU A 233 3.91 3.79 -38.78
CA LEU A 233 4.25 2.44 -39.24
C LEU A 233 3.06 1.71 -39.88
N LYS A 234 1.81 2.03 -39.50
CA LYS A 234 0.60 1.49 -40.18
C LYS A 234 0.60 1.75 -41.70
N LYS A 235 1.31 2.78 -42.16
CA LYS A 235 1.34 3.21 -43.56
C LYS A 235 2.44 2.54 -44.39
N LEU A 236 3.32 1.75 -43.78
CA LEU A 236 4.42 1.06 -44.46
C LEU A 236 3.96 -0.34 -44.95
N PRO A 237 4.29 -0.74 -46.19
CA PRO A 237 3.93 -2.06 -46.72
C PRO A 237 4.70 -3.17 -46.00
N VAL A 238 3.97 -4.08 -45.33
CA VAL A 238 4.53 -5.23 -44.63
C VAL A 238 5.01 -6.26 -45.66
N SER A 239 6.33 -6.53 -45.70
CA SER A 239 6.88 -7.63 -46.52
C SER A 239 6.67 -8.97 -45.81
N PRO A 240 6.35 -10.06 -46.55
CA PRO A 240 6.12 -11.37 -45.95
C PRO A 240 7.41 -11.96 -45.34
N PRO A 241 7.30 -12.78 -44.28
CA PRO A 241 8.47 -13.28 -43.55
C PRO A 241 9.33 -14.21 -44.42
N ALA A 242 10.64 -13.99 -44.39
CA ALA A 242 11.62 -14.92 -44.94
C ALA A 242 11.64 -16.21 -44.09
N LYS A 243 11.65 -17.37 -44.76
CA LYS A 243 11.74 -18.68 -44.13
C LYS A 243 13.00 -18.77 -43.25
N VAL A 244 12.80 -19.07 -41.97
CA VAL A 244 13.87 -19.30 -40.99
C VAL A 244 14.65 -20.55 -41.37
N VAL A 245 15.94 -20.39 -41.65
CA VAL A 245 16.90 -21.49 -41.78
C VAL A 245 17.25 -21.98 -40.37
N THR A 246 16.99 -23.25 -40.11
CA THR A 246 17.27 -23.93 -38.84
C THR A 246 18.78 -24.09 -38.69
N VAL A 247 19.40 -23.41 -37.73
CA VAL A 247 20.80 -23.66 -37.34
C VAL A 247 20.82 -24.79 -36.32
N ALA A 248 21.60 -25.83 -36.64
CA ALA A 248 21.78 -27.00 -35.79
C ALA A 248 22.48 -26.63 -34.46
N LYS A 249 21.94 -27.15 -33.34
CA LYS A 249 22.55 -27.08 -32.02
C LYS A 249 23.92 -27.76 -32.01
N GLN A 250 24.95 -27.05 -31.55
CA GLN A 250 26.23 -27.67 -31.16
C GLN A 250 26.06 -28.50 -29.88
N PRO A 251 26.81 -29.61 -29.70
CA PRO A 251 26.73 -30.42 -28.49
C PRO A 251 27.47 -29.76 -27.32
N LEU A 252 26.88 -29.82 -26.12
CA LEU A 252 27.56 -29.47 -24.87
C LEU A 252 28.73 -30.42 -24.58
N THR A 253 29.90 -29.84 -24.35
CA THR A 253 31.08 -30.51 -23.82
C THR A 253 30.85 -30.85 -22.33
N LYS A 254 30.98 -32.13 -21.98
CA LYS A 254 30.92 -32.64 -20.61
C LYS A 254 32.07 -32.06 -19.76
N LEU A 255 31.75 -31.45 -18.62
CA LEU A 255 32.71 -31.15 -17.57
C LEU A 255 32.88 -32.36 -16.64
N THR A 256 34.14 -32.70 -16.37
CA THR A 256 34.61 -33.83 -15.56
C THR A 256 34.51 -33.51 -14.05
N PRO A 257 34.31 -34.50 -13.16
CA PRO A 257 34.10 -34.25 -11.72
C PRO A 257 35.40 -33.91 -11.00
N LEU A 258 35.37 -32.89 -10.14
CA LEU A 258 36.46 -32.59 -9.20
C LEU A 258 36.36 -33.47 -7.94
N LYS A 259 37.52 -34.03 -7.56
CA LYS A 259 37.75 -34.92 -6.42
C LYS A 259 37.46 -34.25 -5.07
N THR A 260 36.73 -34.96 -4.21
CA THR A 260 36.64 -34.78 -2.75
C THR A 260 37.97 -35.04 -2.05
N PRO A 261 38.35 -34.22 -1.04
CA PRO A 261 39.26 -34.60 0.02
C PRO A 261 38.52 -35.08 1.28
N GLN A 262 39.04 -36.14 1.89
CA GLN A 262 38.55 -36.78 3.11
C GLN A 262 38.89 -36.01 4.40
N PRO A 263 38.14 -36.24 5.50
CA PRO A 263 38.37 -35.61 6.80
C PRO A 263 39.54 -36.25 7.58
N ILE A 264 40.36 -35.41 8.22
CA ILE A 264 41.38 -35.84 9.18
C ILE A 264 40.82 -35.71 10.60
N PHE A 265 40.76 -36.84 11.29
CA PHE A 265 40.45 -37.00 12.72
C PHE A 265 41.68 -36.65 13.59
N ILE A 266 41.45 -35.95 14.71
CA ILE A 266 42.35 -35.94 15.88
C ILE A 266 41.51 -36.29 17.12
N PRO A 267 41.96 -37.19 18.04
CA PRO A 267 41.10 -37.82 19.03
C PRO A 267 40.98 -37.03 20.36
N LEU A 268 39.82 -37.19 21.00
CA LEU A 268 39.54 -36.79 22.38
C LEU A 268 40.38 -37.57 23.39
N GLN A 269 40.89 -36.87 24.41
CA GLN A 269 41.23 -37.46 25.70
C GLN A 269 40.23 -37.03 26.78
N THR A 270 39.55 -38.03 27.35
CA THR A 270 38.70 -37.94 28.53
C THR A 270 39.48 -38.30 29.80
N ARG A 271 39.28 -37.57 30.91
CA ARG A 271 39.31 -38.09 32.31
C ARG A 271 38.65 -37.07 33.24
N LYS A 272 37.42 -37.36 33.68
CA LYS A 272 37.00 -37.95 34.97
C LYS A 272 36.78 -36.93 36.11
N ALA A 273 35.52 -36.88 36.55
CA ALA A 273 34.99 -36.22 37.73
C ALA A 273 35.51 -36.81 39.06
N LYS A 274 35.61 -35.96 40.09
CA LYS A 274 35.55 -36.35 41.50
C LYS A 274 34.68 -35.37 42.31
N LYS A 275 33.67 -35.99 42.93
CA LYS A 275 32.75 -35.71 44.07
C LYS A 275 32.93 -34.48 44.99
N PRO A 276 31.84 -34.08 45.68
CA PRO A 276 31.69 -32.79 46.35
C PRO A 276 32.39 -32.74 47.71
N PHE A 277 32.90 -31.57 48.08
CA PHE A 277 33.50 -31.29 49.37
C PHE A 277 32.44 -30.75 50.34
N SER A 278 32.23 -31.44 51.46
CA SER A 278 31.39 -31.02 52.57
C SER A 278 32.21 -30.20 53.57
N LEU A 279 31.84 -28.93 53.82
CA LEU A 279 32.43 -28.15 54.90
C LEU A 279 31.60 -28.30 56.18
N LYS A 280 32.14 -29.02 57.17
CA LYS A 280 31.62 -29.06 58.54
C LYS A 280 32.15 -27.85 59.31
N LEU A 281 31.24 -27.09 59.92
CA LEU A 281 31.54 -26.05 60.91
C LEU A 281 32.23 -26.66 62.13
N THR A 282 33.40 -26.15 62.50
CA THR A 282 34.00 -26.31 63.83
C THR A 282 34.36 -24.94 64.38
N LEU A 283 33.66 -24.54 65.44
CA LEU A 283 33.91 -23.33 66.22
C LEU A 283 35.18 -23.49 67.07
N PRO A 284 36.11 -22.51 67.08
CA PRO A 284 37.05 -22.37 68.19
C PRO A 284 36.47 -21.47 69.29
N LYS A 285 36.79 -21.88 70.52
CA LYS A 285 36.38 -21.32 71.80
C LYS A 285 36.88 -19.89 72.02
N ARG A 286 36.09 -19.16 72.81
CA ARG A 286 36.25 -17.76 73.21
C ARG A 286 37.20 -17.62 74.42
N ARG A 287 37.93 -16.49 74.46
CA ARG A 287 38.37 -15.61 75.60
C ARG A 287 39.90 -15.50 75.83
N PRO A 288 40.40 -14.40 76.46
CA PRO A 288 39.83 -13.06 76.67
C PRO A 288 40.80 -11.85 76.45
N LYS A 289 40.19 -10.63 76.47
CA LYS A 289 40.71 -9.31 76.89
C LYS A 289 41.99 -8.75 76.22
N SER A 290 41.87 -7.63 75.53
CA SER A 290 42.23 -6.30 76.09
C SER A 290 41.97 -5.20 75.07
N ASP A 291 41.40 -4.10 75.55
CA ASP A 291 41.43 -2.73 75.04
C ASP A 291 40.90 -2.44 73.63
N ALA A 292 39.74 -1.77 73.61
CA ALA A 292 39.20 -1.12 72.43
C ALA A 292 40.13 0.03 71.96
N PRO A 293 40.58 0.03 70.69
CA PRO A 293 41.09 1.24 70.04
C PRO A 293 40.08 1.69 68.95
N PRO A 294 40.26 2.85 68.30
CA PRO A 294 39.26 3.51 67.45
C PRO A 294 39.00 2.82 66.09
N LYS A 295 39.15 1.49 66.01
CA LYS A 295 38.94 0.67 64.82
C LYS A 295 37.47 0.27 64.62
N LEU A 296 36.62 0.27 65.66
CA LEU A 296 35.23 -0.14 65.50
C LEU A 296 34.42 0.85 64.63
N LYS A 297 34.63 2.17 64.78
CA LYS A 297 34.05 3.18 63.86
C LYS A 297 34.54 3.00 62.43
N ASN A 298 35.82 2.66 62.22
CA ASN A 298 36.36 2.44 60.88
C ASN A 298 35.92 1.09 60.27
N ILE A 299 35.72 0.05 61.07
CA ILE A 299 35.20 -1.25 60.62
C ILE A 299 33.69 -1.15 60.35
N ILE A 300 32.92 -0.51 61.23
CA ILE A 300 31.50 -0.21 61.01
C ILE A 300 31.35 0.74 59.81
N GLY A 301 32.19 1.76 59.69
CA GLY A 301 32.19 2.68 58.55
C GLY A 301 32.56 2.01 57.23
N ARG A 302 33.57 1.14 57.22
CA ARG A 302 33.92 0.31 56.05
C ARG A 302 32.85 -0.72 55.72
N GLY A 303 32.25 -1.34 56.73
CA GLY A 303 31.13 -2.28 56.56
C GLY A 303 29.88 -1.59 56.01
N LEU A 304 29.55 -0.40 56.51
CA LEU A 304 28.47 0.44 56.01
C LEU A 304 28.76 0.92 54.59
N PHE A 305 29.99 1.34 54.30
CA PHE A 305 30.42 1.71 52.95
C PHE A 305 30.31 0.55 51.97
N ILE A 306 30.76 -0.66 52.33
CA ILE A 306 30.62 -1.86 51.49
C ILE A 306 29.15 -2.23 51.30
N ALA A 307 28.33 -2.17 52.36
CA ALA A 307 26.90 -2.44 52.26
C ALA A 307 26.18 -1.44 51.35
N LEU A 308 26.50 -0.15 51.47
CA LEU A 308 25.98 0.91 50.58
C LEU A 308 26.49 0.72 49.15
N ALA A 309 27.77 0.39 48.95
CA ALA A 309 28.33 0.14 47.62
C ALA A 309 27.68 -1.07 46.94
N LEU A 310 27.39 -2.15 47.69
CA LEU A 310 26.66 -3.31 47.17
C LEU A 310 25.18 -2.98 46.86
N TYR A 311 24.53 -2.19 47.72
CA TYR A 311 23.16 -1.72 47.50
C TYR A 311 23.07 -0.82 46.26
N PHE A 312 23.92 0.20 46.13
CA PHE A 312 23.95 1.06 44.95
C PHE A 312 24.41 0.30 43.70
N GLY A 313 25.32 -0.68 43.84
CA GLY A 313 25.74 -1.56 42.75
C GLY A 313 24.60 -2.42 42.21
N THR A 314 23.77 -3.00 43.09
CA THR A 314 22.59 -3.81 42.71
C THR A 314 21.46 -2.95 42.14
N LEU A 315 21.29 -1.71 42.63
CA LEU A 315 20.38 -0.72 42.06
C LEU A 315 20.82 -0.30 40.65
N ALA A 316 22.12 0.03 40.46
CA ALA A 316 22.68 0.40 39.17
C ALA A 316 22.60 -0.76 38.15
N PHE A 317 22.88 -1.99 38.59
CA PHE A 317 22.70 -3.19 37.78
C PHE A 317 21.24 -3.37 37.35
N SER A 318 20.29 -3.27 38.29
CA SER A 318 18.86 -3.41 37.99
C SER A 318 18.37 -2.32 37.03
N ALA A 319 18.80 -1.07 37.23
CA ALA A 319 18.50 0.05 36.35
C ALA A 319 19.06 -0.18 34.94
N THR A 320 20.29 -0.70 34.83
CA THR A 320 20.93 -1.03 33.55
C THR A 320 20.18 -2.15 32.82
N VAL A 321 19.81 -3.23 33.51
CA VAL A 321 19.00 -4.31 32.93
C VAL A 321 17.65 -3.78 32.46
N THR A 322 17.01 -2.92 33.25
CA THR A 322 15.73 -2.29 32.89
C THR A 322 15.86 -1.42 31.64
N LEU A 323 16.88 -0.57 31.56
CA LEU A 323 17.18 0.27 30.40
C LEU A 323 17.50 -0.56 29.15
N LEU A 324 18.27 -1.64 29.29
CA LEU A 324 18.58 -2.55 28.19
C LEU A 324 17.34 -3.30 27.73
N SER A 325 16.50 -3.77 28.66
CA SER A 325 15.24 -4.44 28.35
C SER A 325 14.29 -3.47 27.61
N LEU A 326 14.20 -2.23 28.06
CA LEU A 326 13.39 -1.19 27.43
C LEU A 326 13.92 -0.86 26.03
N ARG A 327 15.23 -0.69 25.87
CA ARG A 327 15.87 -0.50 24.56
C ARG A 327 15.60 -1.68 23.63
N ASN A 328 15.78 -2.91 24.09
CA ASN A 328 15.52 -4.11 23.30
C ASN A 328 14.06 -4.18 22.89
N THR A 329 13.14 -3.90 23.82
CA THR A 329 11.70 -3.84 23.56
C THR A 329 11.38 -2.85 22.44
N PHE A 330 11.89 -1.62 22.52
CA PHE A 330 11.71 -0.62 21.47
C PHE A 330 12.29 -1.05 20.11
N VAL A 331 13.45 -1.71 20.09
CA VAL A 331 14.07 -2.20 18.85
C VAL A 331 13.26 -3.34 18.23
N THR A 332 12.85 -4.33 19.03
CA THR A 332 12.06 -5.49 18.57
C THR A 332 10.68 -5.07 18.08
N LEU A 333 10.00 -4.15 18.78
CA LEU A 333 8.73 -3.59 18.32
C LEU A 333 8.87 -2.83 17.00
N ARG A 334 9.98 -2.11 16.78
CA ARG A 334 10.29 -1.47 15.50
C ARG A 334 10.48 -2.46 14.36
N GLN A 335 10.88 -3.68 14.66
CA GLN A 335 11.06 -4.76 13.71
C GLN A 335 9.77 -5.56 13.47
N GLY A 336 8.68 -5.24 14.17
CA GLY A 336 7.39 -5.92 14.05
C GLY A 336 7.22 -7.14 14.96
N ASP A 337 8.23 -7.48 15.76
CA ASP A 337 8.20 -8.63 16.65
C ASP A 337 7.72 -8.24 18.06
N MET A 338 7.09 -9.19 18.77
CA MET A 338 6.70 -9.02 20.18
C MET A 338 7.83 -9.49 21.11
N PRO A 339 8.48 -8.59 21.86
CA PRO A 339 9.53 -8.97 22.81
C PRO A 339 8.93 -9.68 24.02
N ALA A 340 9.40 -10.89 24.32
CA ALA A 340 9.04 -11.56 25.57
C ALA A 340 9.89 -11.01 26.72
N PRO A 341 9.29 -10.41 27.77
CA PRO A 341 10.04 -9.96 28.93
C PRO A 341 10.67 -11.15 29.64
N THR A 342 11.96 -11.05 29.94
CA THR A 342 12.66 -12.12 30.66
C THR A 342 12.25 -12.14 32.13
N LEU A 343 12.36 -13.31 32.77
CA LEU A 343 12.24 -13.45 34.22
C LEU A 343 13.13 -12.43 34.97
N LEU A 344 14.34 -12.17 34.43
CA LEU A 344 15.28 -11.18 34.95
C LEU A 344 14.76 -9.74 34.87
N THR A 345 14.06 -9.37 33.79
CA THR A 345 13.41 -8.07 33.65
C THR A 345 12.37 -7.85 34.76
N ARG A 346 11.51 -8.85 35.03
CA ARG A 346 10.51 -8.76 36.09
C ARG A 346 11.14 -8.62 37.48
N PHE A 347 12.17 -9.41 37.77
CA PHE A 347 12.89 -9.33 39.04
C PHE A 347 13.57 -7.98 39.26
N THR A 348 14.28 -7.47 38.25
CA THR A 348 14.98 -6.18 38.35
C THR A 348 14.00 -5.03 38.47
N LEU A 349 12.86 -5.08 37.78
CA LEU A 349 11.81 -4.08 37.91
C LEU A 349 11.15 -4.10 39.31
N THR A 350 10.81 -5.28 39.81
CA THR A 350 10.25 -5.44 41.17
C THR A 350 11.24 -4.92 42.22
N TYR A 351 12.53 -5.20 42.04
CA TYR A 351 13.59 -4.68 42.90
C TYR A 351 13.67 -3.15 42.85
N ILE A 352 13.63 -2.53 41.67
CA ILE A 352 13.60 -1.06 41.54
C ILE A 352 12.36 -0.48 42.22
N GLN A 353 11.17 -1.04 41.97
CA GLN A 353 9.93 -0.56 42.58
C GLN A 353 9.95 -0.66 44.11
N ALA A 354 10.41 -1.78 44.66
CA ALA A 354 10.51 -1.96 46.11
C ALA A 354 11.45 -0.93 46.76
N ASN A 355 12.60 -0.67 46.13
CA ASN A 355 13.54 0.35 46.62
C ASN A 355 13.02 1.77 46.40
N TRP A 356 12.29 2.02 45.32
CA TRP A 356 11.64 3.30 45.05
C TRP A 356 10.56 3.61 46.09
N VAL A 357 9.68 2.65 46.38
CA VAL A 357 8.68 2.78 47.45
C VAL A 357 9.35 3.07 48.79
N ALA A 358 10.43 2.35 49.13
CA ALA A 358 11.18 2.61 50.36
C ALA A 358 11.73 4.04 50.43
N LEU A 359 12.19 4.62 49.31
CA LEU A 359 12.62 6.02 49.22
C LEU A 359 11.47 7.00 49.42
N THR A 360 10.27 6.69 48.90
CA THR A 360 9.08 7.56 49.06
C THR A 360 8.57 7.63 50.50
N LEU A 361 8.89 6.63 51.34
CA LEU A 361 8.52 6.61 52.76
C LEU A 361 9.39 7.54 53.63
N LEU A 362 10.46 8.14 53.08
CA LEU A 362 11.30 9.09 53.80
C LEU A 362 10.54 10.43 54.01
N PRO A 363 10.58 11.01 55.23
CA PRO A 363 9.89 12.26 55.52
C PRO A 363 10.30 13.39 54.55
N GLY A 364 9.30 14.04 53.94
CA GLY A 364 9.50 15.17 53.02
C GLY A 364 9.76 14.80 51.55
N VAL A 365 9.91 13.51 51.21
CA VAL A 365 10.19 13.05 49.84
C VAL A 365 8.91 12.79 49.01
N SER A 366 7.86 12.25 49.65
CA SER A 366 6.62 11.79 49.00
C SER A 366 5.81 12.90 48.30
N ASN A 367 5.94 14.15 48.71
CA ASN A 367 5.12 15.26 48.22
C ASN A 367 5.68 15.95 46.95
N SER A 368 6.83 15.53 46.44
CA SER A 368 7.39 16.13 45.22
C SER A 368 6.70 15.58 43.95
N ARG A 369 6.38 16.48 43.00
CA ARG A 369 5.80 16.10 41.70
C ARG A 369 6.69 15.11 40.94
N PHE A 370 8.01 15.28 41.03
CA PHE A 370 8.99 14.34 40.49
C PHE A 370 8.80 12.91 41.04
N VAL A 371 8.58 12.77 42.34
CA VAL A 371 8.38 11.45 42.97
C VAL A 371 7.07 10.82 42.53
N GLN A 372 5.99 11.59 42.44
CA GLN A 372 4.69 11.12 41.96
C GLN A 372 4.76 10.67 40.49
N ASP A 373 5.30 11.52 39.61
CA ASP A 373 5.41 11.22 38.18
C ASP A 373 6.34 10.02 37.93
N THR A 374 7.44 9.89 38.69
CA THR A 374 8.35 8.72 38.57
C THR A 374 7.69 7.44 39.08
N THR A 375 6.92 7.50 40.16
CA THR A 375 6.15 6.35 40.66
C THR A 375 5.14 5.89 39.62
N LEU A 376 4.45 6.85 38.97
CA LEU A 376 3.52 6.59 37.88
C LEU A 376 4.21 5.93 36.68
N LEU A 377 5.33 6.46 36.20
CA LEU A 377 6.06 5.86 35.08
C LEU A 377 6.62 4.47 35.40
N LEU A 378 7.13 4.24 36.62
CA LEU A 378 7.57 2.91 37.05
C LEU A 378 6.41 1.91 37.14
N GLY A 379 5.22 2.37 37.54
CA GLY A 379 4.00 1.57 37.51
C GLY A 379 3.57 1.24 36.07
N ALA A 380 3.53 2.25 35.20
CA ALA A 380 3.19 2.10 33.78
C ALA A 380 4.17 1.15 33.06
N TYR A 381 5.47 1.24 33.33
CA TYR A 381 6.45 0.33 32.75
C TYR A 381 6.23 -1.13 33.20
N SER A 382 5.84 -1.36 34.46
CA SER A 382 5.50 -2.70 34.94
C SER A 382 4.26 -3.26 34.27
N GLN A 383 3.21 -2.44 34.15
CA GLN A 383 1.99 -2.84 33.45
C GLN A 383 2.28 -3.15 31.97
N ALA A 384 3.16 -2.38 31.32
CA ALA A 384 3.61 -2.65 29.97
C ALA A 384 4.34 -4.00 29.86
N VAL A 385 5.22 -4.32 30.82
CA VAL A 385 5.91 -5.63 30.87
C VAL A 385 4.91 -6.78 31.00
N ASP A 386 3.88 -6.65 31.84
CA ASP A 386 2.84 -7.68 31.96
C ASP A 386 2.03 -7.80 30.65
N ALA A 387 1.60 -6.68 30.06
CA ALA A 387 0.91 -6.64 28.78
C ALA A 387 1.73 -7.31 27.65
N PHE A 388 3.04 -7.06 27.56
CA PHE A 388 3.90 -7.71 26.56
C PHE A 388 3.96 -9.22 26.76
N SER A 389 4.00 -9.69 28.01
CA SER A 389 3.97 -11.12 28.30
C SER A 389 2.65 -11.76 27.89
N THR A 390 1.52 -11.11 28.17
CA THR A 390 0.20 -11.62 27.80
C THR A 390 0.03 -11.62 26.27
N ALA A 391 0.50 -10.56 25.60
CA ALA A 391 0.53 -10.47 24.14
C ALA A 391 1.36 -11.59 23.50
N SER A 392 2.56 -11.87 24.02
CA SER A 392 3.40 -12.98 23.53
C SER A 392 2.75 -14.36 23.71
N GLN A 393 2.03 -14.57 24.82
CA GLN A 393 1.27 -15.81 25.03
C GLN A 393 0.07 -15.93 24.09
N LEU A 394 -0.63 -14.82 23.86
CA LEU A 394 -1.75 -14.77 22.92
C LEU A 394 -1.28 -15.03 21.49
N ASP A 395 -0.19 -14.41 21.06
CA ASP A 395 0.42 -14.61 19.74
C ASP A 395 0.77 -16.09 19.51
N LYS A 396 1.44 -16.72 20.47
CA LYS A 396 1.73 -18.16 20.41
C LYS A 396 0.45 -19.00 20.29
N THR A 397 -0.57 -18.69 21.10
CA THR A 397 -1.84 -19.43 21.10
C THR A 397 -2.60 -19.24 19.78
N ALA A 398 -2.55 -18.04 19.21
CA ALA A 398 -3.12 -17.73 17.90
C ALA A 398 -2.37 -18.44 16.77
N SER A 399 -1.04 -18.51 16.85
CA SER A 399 -0.21 -19.27 15.90
C SER A 399 -0.54 -20.77 15.94
N ASP A 400 -0.61 -21.36 17.14
CA ASP A 400 -0.99 -22.77 17.35
C ASP A 400 -2.40 -23.07 16.79
N LEU A 401 -3.37 -22.17 17.04
CA LEU A 401 -4.71 -22.28 16.50
C LEU A 401 -4.73 -22.18 14.96
N THR A 402 -3.99 -21.23 14.40
CA THR A 402 -3.94 -21.00 12.95
C THR A 402 -3.35 -22.21 12.22
N ASN A 403 -2.26 -22.75 12.74
CA ASN A 403 -1.65 -23.99 12.26
C ASN A 403 -2.65 -25.16 12.29
N TYR A 404 -3.35 -25.33 13.42
CA TYR A 404 -4.38 -26.36 13.56
C TYR A 404 -5.52 -26.21 12.54
N VAL A 405 -6.03 -24.98 12.37
CA VAL A 405 -7.13 -24.67 11.44
C VAL A 405 -6.77 -25.08 10.01
N PHE A 406 -5.55 -24.77 9.56
CA PHE A 406 -5.10 -25.10 8.21
C PHE A 406 -4.53 -26.52 8.07
N GLY A 407 -4.56 -27.34 9.13
CA GLY A 407 -4.31 -28.77 9.06
C GLY A 407 -2.94 -29.23 9.56
N SER A 408 -2.11 -28.34 10.09
CA SER A 408 -0.85 -28.70 10.75
C SER A 408 -1.06 -28.87 12.26
N GLY A 409 -0.96 -30.11 12.75
CA GLY A 409 -0.93 -30.43 14.19
C GLY A 409 -2.18 -31.08 14.78
N ASN A 410 -2.07 -31.44 16.06
CA ASN A 410 -3.12 -32.05 16.86
C ASN A 410 -3.32 -31.23 18.14
N LEU A 411 -4.48 -30.59 18.26
CA LEU A 411 -4.80 -29.65 19.32
C LEU A 411 -6.32 -29.67 19.59
N ASP A 412 -6.71 -29.40 20.83
CA ASP A 412 -8.09 -29.17 21.22
C ASP A 412 -8.48 -27.73 20.88
N ALA A 413 -9.13 -27.54 19.74
CA ALA A 413 -9.53 -26.22 19.25
C ALA A 413 -10.41 -25.46 20.24
N ALA A 414 -11.35 -26.14 20.90
CA ALA A 414 -12.26 -25.51 21.86
C ALA A 414 -11.51 -24.95 23.07
N LYS A 415 -10.58 -25.75 23.61
CA LYS A 415 -9.73 -25.33 24.73
C LYS A 415 -8.79 -24.19 24.34
N THR A 416 -8.18 -24.25 23.15
CA THR A 416 -7.23 -23.23 22.68
C THR A 416 -7.92 -21.91 22.37
N ILE A 417 -9.09 -21.93 21.72
CA ILE A 417 -9.90 -20.72 21.52
C ILE A 417 -10.30 -20.11 22.86
N SER A 418 -10.72 -20.93 23.83
CA SER A 418 -11.06 -20.44 25.17
C SER A 418 -9.86 -19.80 25.88
N SER A 419 -8.66 -20.39 25.76
CA SER A 419 -7.43 -19.83 26.29
C SER A 419 -7.07 -18.50 25.62
N ALA A 420 -7.14 -18.43 24.29
CA ALA A 420 -6.88 -17.22 23.54
C ALA A 420 -7.87 -16.11 23.92
N ARG A 421 -9.16 -16.43 24.09
CA ARG A 421 -10.18 -15.46 24.53
C ARG A 421 -9.84 -14.86 25.89
N LEU A 422 -9.42 -15.69 26.84
CA LEU A 422 -9.03 -15.24 28.18
C LEU A 422 -7.79 -14.34 28.12
N GLN A 423 -6.76 -14.74 27.36
CA GLN A 423 -5.54 -13.95 27.17
C GLN A 423 -5.83 -12.61 26.49
N ALA A 424 -6.70 -12.58 25.47
CA ALA A 424 -7.08 -11.34 24.80
C ALA A 424 -7.89 -10.40 25.71
N GLU A 425 -8.75 -10.94 26.58
CA GLU A 425 -9.47 -10.17 27.59
C GLU A 425 -8.49 -9.57 28.62
N GLN A 426 -7.59 -10.39 29.15
CA GLN A 426 -6.56 -9.96 30.09
C GLN A 426 -5.67 -8.86 29.49
N LEU A 427 -5.21 -9.06 28.25
CA LEU A 427 -4.40 -8.08 27.54
C LEU A 427 -5.14 -6.76 27.35
N TYR A 428 -6.43 -6.80 27.00
CA TYR A 428 -7.24 -5.59 26.86
C TYR A 428 -7.34 -4.81 28.19
N GLN A 429 -7.52 -5.53 29.30
CA GLN A 429 -7.58 -4.92 30.64
C GLN A 429 -6.23 -4.31 31.02
N GLU A 430 -5.12 -5.03 30.82
CA GLU A 430 -3.75 -4.55 31.08
C GLU A 430 -3.43 -3.30 30.26
N LEU A 431 -3.75 -3.29 28.96
CA LEU A 431 -3.55 -2.12 28.10
C LEU A 431 -4.47 -0.95 28.48
N SER A 432 -5.70 -1.22 28.93
CA SER A 432 -6.62 -0.16 29.37
C SER A 432 -6.19 0.48 30.69
N LEU A 433 -5.67 -0.30 31.62
CA LEU A 433 -5.06 0.21 32.85
C LEU A 433 -3.80 1.02 32.56
N LEU A 434 -2.95 0.54 31.65
CA LEU A 434 -1.76 1.26 31.20
C LEU A 434 -2.13 2.62 30.61
N ASP A 435 -3.12 2.64 29.72
CA ASP A 435 -3.60 3.86 29.05
C ASP A 435 -4.18 4.86 30.06
N GLY A 436 -5.00 4.39 31.00
CA GLY A 436 -5.55 5.22 32.06
C GLY A 436 -4.53 5.69 33.10
N SER A 437 -3.40 4.99 33.24
CA SER A 437 -2.32 5.37 34.16
C SER A 437 -1.40 6.46 33.62
N LEU A 438 -1.35 6.64 32.29
CA LEU A 438 -0.45 7.58 31.63
C LEU A 438 -1.13 8.95 31.42
N PRO A 439 -0.57 10.06 31.96
CA PRO A 439 -1.14 11.39 31.78
C PRO A 439 -1.17 11.80 30.29
N ASP A 440 -2.07 12.71 29.92
CA ASP A 440 -2.13 13.23 28.54
C ASP A 440 -0.89 14.06 28.20
N ASP A 441 -0.46 14.90 29.13
CA ASP A 441 0.80 15.64 29.03
C ASP A 441 1.97 14.81 29.55
N PRO A 442 3.12 14.79 28.84
CA PRO A 442 4.32 14.12 29.34
C PRO A 442 4.78 14.77 30.66
N PRO A 443 5.22 13.98 31.66
CA PRO A 443 5.82 14.51 32.87
C PRO A 443 6.94 15.51 32.59
N SER A 444 7.00 16.60 33.37
CA SER A 444 7.89 17.74 33.10
C SER A 444 9.39 17.43 33.15
N PHE A 445 9.77 16.28 33.74
CA PHE A 445 11.16 15.83 33.77
C PHE A 445 11.58 15.07 32.51
N ILE A 446 10.63 14.68 31.63
CA ILE A 446 10.95 14.09 30.33
C ILE A 446 11.61 15.19 29.48
N PRO A 447 12.87 15.01 29.03
CA PRO A 447 13.54 15.98 28.17
C PRO A 447 12.71 16.27 26.91
N SER A 448 12.69 17.51 26.45
CA SER A 448 11.92 17.95 25.27
C SER A 448 12.18 17.07 24.03
N LYS A 449 13.43 16.62 23.85
CA LYS A 449 13.85 15.68 22.81
C LYS A 449 13.20 14.28 22.86
N TYR A 450 12.44 13.93 23.89
CA TYR A 450 11.76 12.63 24.04
C TYR A 450 10.25 12.75 24.20
N ILE A 451 9.69 13.97 24.16
CA ILE A 451 8.24 14.18 24.21
C ILE A 451 7.54 13.45 23.05
N TYR A 452 8.15 13.44 21.86
CA TYR A 452 7.59 12.72 20.71
C TYR A 452 7.47 11.22 20.96
N LEU A 453 8.42 10.57 21.66
CA LEU A 453 8.36 9.14 21.98
C LEU A 453 7.21 8.82 22.94
N TYR A 454 6.93 9.74 23.88
CA TYR A 454 5.80 9.60 24.79
C TYR A 454 4.46 9.64 24.03
N GLN A 455 4.32 10.62 23.13
CA GLN A 455 3.14 10.77 22.29
C GLN A 455 2.95 9.60 21.31
N GLU A 456 4.04 9.15 20.69
CA GLU A 456 4.08 7.96 19.84
C GLU A 456 3.69 6.70 20.62
N GLY A 457 4.17 6.56 21.86
CA GLY A 457 3.79 5.49 22.78
C GLY A 457 2.30 5.48 23.10
N LYS A 458 1.70 6.63 23.48
CA LYS A 458 0.24 6.73 23.71
C LYS A 458 -0.58 6.41 22.46
N THR A 459 -0.13 6.88 21.29
CA THR A 459 -0.77 6.59 20.01
C THR A 459 -0.71 5.10 19.70
N SER A 460 0.45 4.48 19.88
CA SER A 460 0.66 3.04 19.68
C SER A 460 -0.19 2.21 20.65
N LEU A 461 -0.32 2.64 21.90
CA LEU A 461 -1.19 2.00 22.89
C LEU A 461 -2.67 2.02 22.48
N THR A 462 -3.13 3.14 21.95
CA THR A 462 -4.49 3.26 21.40
C THR A 462 -4.70 2.30 20.23
N THR A 463 -3.72 2.20 19.32
CA THR A 463 -3.73 1.24 18.20
C THR A 463 -3.74 -0.20 18.69
N LEU A 464 -2.89 -0.55 19.66
CA LEU A 464 -2.83 -1.89 20.26
C LEU A 464 -4.16 -2.26 20.92
N LYS A 465 -4.77 -1.36 21.70
CA LYS A 465 -6.10 -1.60 22.30
C LYS A 465 -7.16 -1.90 21.24
N ARG A 466 -7.13 -1.19 20.11
CA ARG A 466 -8.02 -1.44 18.97
C ARG A 466 -7.77 -2.79 18.33
N THR A 467 -6.51 -3.16 18.10
CA THR A 467 -6.12 -4.48 17.59
C THR A 467 -6.58 -5.59 18.53
N VAL A 468 -6.36 -5.47 19.84
CA VAL A 468 -6.81 -6.49 20.81
C VAL A 468 -8.34 -6.58 20.87
N THR A 469 -9.06 -5.46 20.74
CA THR A 469 -10.53 -5.46 20.63
C THR A 469 -11.01 -6.23 19.40
N THR A 470 -10.32 -6.03 18.28
CA THR A 470 -10.53 -6.75 17.01
C THR A 470 -10.29 -8.26 17.20
N THR A 471 -9.17 -8.64 17.84
CA THR A 471 -8.85 -10.03 18.18
C THR A 471 -9.88 -10.67 19.11
N ARG A 472 -10.38 -9.94 20.11
CA ARG A 472 -11.47 -10.41 20.99
C ARG A 472 -12.72 -10.75 20.20
N GLY A 473 -13.10 -9.90 19.25
CA GLY A 473 -14.23 -10.14 18.35
C GLY A 473 -14.04 -11.39 17.49
N PHE A 474 -12.87 -11.54 16.85
CA PHE A 474 -12.53 -12.73 16.07
C PHE A 474 -12.64 -14.01 16.90
N LEU A 475 -12.01 -14.03 18.08
CA LEU A 475 -12.02 -15.19 18.97
C LEU A 475 -13.41 -15.49 19.56
N ALA A 476 -14.28 -14.48 19.70
CA ALA A 476 -15.66 -14.69 20.09
C ALA A 476 -16.49 -15.35 18.97
N ALA A 477 -16.24 -15.00 17.71
CA ALA A 477 -16.88 -15.61 16.54
C ALA A 477 -16.28 -16.98 16.16
N ALA A 478 -15.03 -17.25 16.52
CA ALA A 478 -14.26 -18.42 16.09
C ALA A 478 -14.95 -19.78 16.32
N PRO A 479 -15.62 -20.06 17.46
CA PRO A 479 -16.28 -21.36 17.67
C PRO A 479 -17.35 -21.66 16.61
N GLU A 480 -18.17 -20.66 16.28
CA GLU A 480 -19.21 -20.79 15.26
C GLU A 480 -18.58 -20.76 13.86
N ALA A 481 -17.62 -19.86 13.61
CA ALA A 481 -16.95 -19.73 12.32
C ALA A 481 -16.18 -20.98 11.90
N LEU A 482 -15.55 -21.67 12.86
CA LEU A 482 -14.71 -22.85 12.61
C LEU A 482 -15.46 -24.18 12.79
N GLY A 483 -16.79 -24.15 12.93
CA GLY A 483 -17.61 -25.35 13.01
C GLY A 483 -17.31 -26.25 14.20
N LEU A 484 -17.14 -25.67 15.39
CA LEU A 484 -17.08 -26.45 16.63
C LEU A 484 -18.46 -27.06 16.93
N GLY A 485 -18.56 -28.39 16.79
CA GLY A 485 -19.77 -29.17 17.09
C GLY A 485 -20.63 -29.55 15.88
N ALA A 486 -20.58 -28.78 14.78
CA ALA A 486 -21.23 -29.11 13.52
C ALA A 486 -20.45 -28.52 12.34
N ARG A 487 -20.48 -29.20 11.19
CA ARG A 487 -19.88 -28.65 9.95
C ARG A 487 -20.56 -27.33 9.59
N ARG A 488 -19.75 -26.33 9.27
CA ARG A 488 -20.18 -25.01 8.80
C ARG A 488 -19.68 -24.76 7.39
N LYS A 489 -20.51 -24.19 6.55
CA LYS A 489 -20.20 -23.89 5.14
C LYS A 489 -20.34 -22.39 4.89
N TYR A 490 -19.37 -21.78 4.23
CA TYR A 490 -19.38 -20.36 3.89
C TYR A 490 -19.23 -20.19 2.38
N GLY A 491 -20.02 -19.31 1.77
CA GLY A 491 -19.79 -18.89 0.39
C GLY A 491 -18.61 -17.92 0.36
N VAL A 492 -17.65 -18.09 -0.54
CA VAL A 492 -16.57 -17.12 -0.76
C VAL A 492 -16.73 -16.57 -2.16
N LEU A 493 -17.26 -15.36 -2.30
CA LEU A 493 -17.48 -14.68 -3.57
C LEU A 493 -16.18 -14.02 -4.02
N PHE A 494 -15.65 -14.41 -5.19
CA PHE A 494 -14.49 -13.76 -5.79
C PHE A 494 -14.96 -12.63 -6.70
N GLN A 495 -14.66 -11.40 -6.30
CA GLN A 495 -15.18 -10.18 -6.92
C GLN A 495 -14.09 -9.49 -7.76
N ASN A 496 -14.34 -9.34 -9.05
CA ASN A 496 -13.46 -8.58 -9.93
C ASN A 496 -13.78 -7.09 -9.82
N ASN A 497 -13.01 -6.37 -9.01
CA ASN A 497 -13.17 -4.92 -8.81
C ASN A 497 -12.71 -4.07 -10.00
N LEU A 498 -12.10 -4.66 -11.04
CA LEU A 498 -11.87 -3.97 -12.33
C LEU A 498 -13.19 -3.77 -13.10
N GLU A 499 -14.21 -4.56 -12.78
CA GLU A 499 -15.60 -4.34 -13.17
C GLU A 499 -16.41 -4.07 -11.89
N LEU A 500 -16.28 -2.84 -11.37
CA LEU A 500 -16.79 -2.48 -10.04
C LEU A 500 -18.30 -2.69 -9.91
N ARG A 501 -18.71 -3.24 -8.76
CA ARG A 501 -20.10 -3.41 -8.31
C ARG A 501 -20.21 -2.89 -6.86
N ALA A 502 -21.44 -2.78 -6.36
CA ALA A 502 -21.72 -2.09 -5.10
C ALA A 502 -20.89 -2.62 -3.90
N THR A 503 -20.68 -3.93 -3.80
CA THR A 503 -19.95 -4.55 -2.68
C THR A 503 -18.50 -4.92 -2.98
N GLY A 504 -17.91 -4.50 -4.10
CA GLY A 504 -16.51 -4.78 -4.40
C GLY A 504 -16.23 -5.05 -5.87
N GLY A 505 -17.08 -5.79 -6.58
CA GLY A 505 -16.81 -6.13 -7.98
C GLY A 505 -17.76 -7.18 -8.55
N PHE A 506 -17.63 -7.46 -9.84
CA PHE A 506 -18.39 -8.50 -10.52
C PHE A 506 -18.06 -9.89 -9.96
N ILE A 507 -19.07 -10.70 -9.61
CA ILE A 507 -18.86 -12.04 -9.06
C ILE A 507 -18.65 -13.00 -10.24
N GLY A 508 -17.40 -13.30 -10.57
CA GLY A 508 -17.06 -14.24 -11.66
C GLY A 508 -17.07 -15.71 -11.23
N SER A 509 -16.80 -15.94 -9.95
CA SER A 509 -16.66 -17.28 -9.38
C SER A 509 -16.87 -17.24 -7.87
N PHE A 510 -17.07 -18.41 -7.26
CA PHE A 510 -17.16 -18.52 -5.81
C PHE A 510 -16.68 -19.87 -5.31
N ALA A 511 -16.35 -19.94 -4.03
CA ALA A 511 -16.01 -21.19 -3.34
C ALA A 511 -17.03 -21.52 -2.26
N ILE A 512 -17.10 -22.81 -1.89
CA ILE A 512 -17.81 -23.26 -0.68
C ILE A 512 -16.75 -23.67 0.34
N LEU A 513 -16.46 -22.80 1.30
CA LEU A 513 -15.48 -23.05 2.34
C LEU A 513 -16.11 -23.81 3.51
N SER A 514 -15.71 -25.05 3.75
CA SER A 514 -16.24 -25.84 4.86
C SER A 514 -15.27 -25.94 6.03
N PHE A 515 -15.74 -25.68 7.24
CA PHE A 515 -15.03 -25.97 8.48
C PHE A 515 -15.73 -27.06 9.28
N GLU A 516 -14.95 -27.92 9.92
CA GLU A 516 -15.45 -28.97 10.80
C GLU A 516 -14.48 -29.19 11.97
N ASN A 517 -15.00 -29.12 13.20
CA ASN A 517 -14.24 -29.32 14.43
C ASN A 517 -12.98 -28.46 14.53
N GLY A 518 -13.04 -27.21 14.04
CA GLY A 518 -11.92 -26.29 14.10
C GLY A 518 -10.94 -26.41 12.94
N LYS A 519 -11.19 -27.29 11.96
CA LYS A 519 -10.31 -27.50 10.80
C LYS A 519 -10.98 -27.13 9.50
N LEU A 520 -10.18 -26.61 8.57
CA LEU A 520 -10.55 -26.44 7.18
C LEU A 520 -10.72 -27.83 6.54
N TYR A 521 -11.92 -28.12 6.05
CA TYR A 521 -12.28 -29.43 5.51
C TYR A 521 -12.14 -29.49 3.98
N ASP A 522 -12.81 -28.58 3.27
CA ASP A 522 -12.74 -28.46 1.82
C ASP A 522 -13.05 -27.03 1.35
N MET A 523 -12.70 -26.75 0.09
CA MET A 523 -13.03 -25.49 -0.60
C MET A 523 -13.21 -25.72 -2.11
N PRO A 524 -14.25 -26.45 -2.55
CA PRO A 524 -14.58 -26.53 -3.97
C PRO A 524 -14.89 -25.13 -4.53
N VAL A 525 -14.34 -24.83 -5.71
CA VAL A 525 -14.52 -23.58 -6.45
C VAL A 525 -15.38 -23.82 -7.68
N PHE A 526 -16.32 -22.91 -7.94
CA PHE A 526 -17.32 -22.98 -9.00
C PHE A 526 -17.29 -21.70 -9.86
N ASP A 527 -17.47 -21.87 -11.17
CA ASP A 527 -17.75 -20.76 -12.08
C ASP A 527 -19.20 -20.30 -11.88
N VAL A 528 -19.43 -18.98 -11.88
CA VAL A 528 -20.76 -18.43 -11.62
C VAL A 528 -21.77 -18.80 -12.71
N TYR A 529 -21.35 -18.92 -13.97
CA TYR A 529 -22.24 -19.18 -15.10
C TYR A 529 -22.75 -20.63 -15.09
N ASP A 530 -21.94 -21.58 -14.62
CA ASP A 530 -22.35 -22.98 -14.43
C ASP A 530 -23.49 -23.10 -13.41
N VAL A 531 -23.51 -22.21 -12.42
CA VAL A 531 -24.50 -22.20 -11.33
C VAL A 531 -25.73 -21.39 -11.73
N ASP A 532 -25.54 -20.25 -12.39
CA ASP A 532 -26.62 -19.44 -12.97
C ASP A 532 -27.44 -20.24 -13.99
N GLY A 533 -26.78 -21.05 -14.83
CA GLY A 533 -27.44 -21.93 -15.80
C GLY A 533 -28.32 -23.02 -15.17
N GLN A 534 -28.16 -23.30 -13.88
CA GLN A 534 -28.98 -24.25 -13.12
C GLN A 534 -30.20 -23.61 -12.45
N LEU A 535 -30.32 -22.28 -12.48
CA LEU A 535 -31.46 -21.58 -11.89
C LEU A 535 -32.75 -21.92 -12.63
N LYS A 536 -33.71 -22.46 -11.89
CA LYS A 536 -35.04 -22.79 -12.43
C LYS A 536 -36.01 -21.63 -12.20
N GLY A 537 -36.65 -21.18 -13.26
CA GLY A 537 -37.65 -20.10 -13.22
C GLY A 537 -37.05 -18.72 -13.47
N HIS A 538 -37.86 -17.70 -13.16
CA HIS A 538 -37.52 -16.31 -13.38
C HIS A 538 -37.49 -15.54 -12.06
N VAL A 539 -36.48 -14.69 -11.91
CA VAL A 539 -36.31 -13.75 -10.81
C VAL A 539 -36.15 -12.38 -11.45
N ASP A 540 -37.07 -11.46 -11.19
CA ASP A 540 -36.96 -10.11 -11.71
C ASP A 540 -35.70 -9.42 -11.14
N PRO A 541 -34.82 -8.87 -12.00
CA PRO A 541 -33.67 -8.11 -11.53
C PRO A 541 -34.07 -6.71 -11.05
N PRO A 542 -33.23 -6.07 -10.20
CA PRO A 542 -33.35 -4.65 -9.89
C PRO A 542 -33.48 -3.82 -11.18
N LYS A 543 -34.32 -2.80 -11.15
CA LYS A 543 -34.65 -2.01 -12.34
C LYS A 543 -33.41 -1.48 -13.09
N PRO A 544 -32.36 -0.96 -12.44
CA PRO A 544 -31.14 -0.53 -13.15
C PRO A 544 -30.41 -1.68 -13.86
N ILE A 545 -30.37 -2.88 -13.27
CA ILE A 545 -29.82 -4.07 -13.94
C ILE A 545 -30.66 -4.41 -15.17
N LYS A 546 -31.99 -4.38 -15.05
CA LYS A 546 -32.90 -4.65 -16.16
C LYS A 546 -32.77 -3.64 -17.30
N ASP A 547 -32.84 -2.35 -16.98
CA ASP A 547 -32.98 -1.27 -17.95
C ASP A 547 -31.63 -0.85 -18.56
N ILE A 548 -30.53 -0.94 -17.79
CA ILE A 548 -29.20 -0.48 -18.23
C ILE A 548 -28.33 -1.64 -18.72
N LEU A 549 -28.25 -2.76 -17.97
CA LEU A 549 -27.49 -3.94 -18.40
C LEU A 549 -28.27 -4.79 -19.42
N GLY A 550 -29.59 -4.60 -19.52
CA GLY A 550 -30.43 -5.39 -20.43
C GLY A 550 -30.66 -6.82 -19.97
N GLU A 551 -30.37 -7.12 -18.70
CA GLU A 551 -30.51 -8.45 -18.13
C GLU A 551 -31.99 -8.70 -17.82
N ALA A 552 -32.58 -9.68 -18.52
CA ALA A 552 -33.98 -10.02 -18.32
C ALA A 552 -34.20 -10.71 -16.97
N ASN A 553 -33.24 -11.51 -16.51
CA ASN A 553 -33.35 -12.35 -15.32
C ASN A 553 -32.23 -12.02 -14.32
N TRP A 554 -32.50 -12.15 -13.03
CA TRP A 554 -31.50 -11.93 -11.98
C TRP A 554 -30.77 -13.22 -11.61
N TYR A 555 -29.46 -13.08 -11.38
CA TYR A 555 -28.53 -14.18 -11.25
C TYR A 555 -27.54 -13.95 -10.10
N LEU A 556 -26.79 -14.99 -9.72
CA LEU A 556 -25.78 -14.91 -8.66
C LEU A 556 -24.67 -13.90 -9.00
N ARG A 557 -24.27 -13.82 -10.27
CA ARG A 557 -23.18 -12.92 -10.72
C ARG A 557 -23.39 -11.42 -10.43
N ASP A 558 -24.65 -11.00 -10.34
CA ASP A 558 -25.07 -9.62 -10.02
C ASP A 558 -25.93 -9.58 -8.74
N SER A 559 -25.83 -10.59 -7.87
CA SER A 559 -26.57 -10.62 -6.60
C SER A 559 -26.12 -9.53 -5.62
N ASN A 560 -24.95 -8.93 -5.87
CA ASN A 560 -24.35 -7.88 -5.07
C ASN A 560 -24.69 -6.45 -5.55
N PHE A 561 -25.89 -6.26 -6.07
CA PHE A 561 -26.40 -4.94 -6.47
C PHE A 561 -26.61 -4.00 -5.28
N ASP A 562 -26.99 -4.54 -4.12
CA ASP A 562 -27.22 -3.77 -2.90
C ASP A 562 -25.87 -3.45 -2.22
N PRO A 563 -25.53 -2.18 -1.93
CA PRO A 563 -24.29 -1.86 -1.24
C PRO A 563 -24.25 -2.32 0.22
N ASP A 564 -25.40 -2.60 0.85
CA ASP A 564 -25.46 -3.26 2.14
C ASP A 564 -25.04 -4.73 1.96
N PHE A 565 -23.80 -5.05 2.32
CA PHE A 565 -23.26 -6.39 2.06
C PHE A 565 -23.99 -7.51 2.80
N PRO A 566 -24.53 -7.38 4.03
CA PRO A 566 -25.38 -8.42 4.63
C PRO A 566 -26.60 -8.75 3.76
N THR A 567 -27.25 -7.73 3.17
CA THR A 567 -28.36 -7.91 2.23
C THR A 567 -27.92 -8.64 0.96
N SER A 568 -26.80 -8.23 0.37
CA SER A 568 -26.21 -8.88 -0.81
C SER A 568 -25.71 -10.31 -0.55
N ALA A 569 -25.14 -10.57 0.62
CA ALA A 569 -24.72 -11.89 1.08
C ALA A 569 -25.92 -12.84 1.20
N ARG A 570 -26.99 -12.41 1.88
CA ARG A 570 -28.25 -13.18 1.97
C ARG A 570 -28.83 -13.48 0.59
N ARG A 571 -28.70 -12.55 -0.37
CA ARG A 571 -29.14 -12.77 -1.75
C ARG A 571 -28.28 -13.83 -2.45
N ALA A 572 -26.95 -13.77 -2.31
CA ALA A 572 -26.05 -14.78 -2.85
C ALA A 572 -26.32 -16.17 -2.26
N GLU A 573 -26.50 -16.25 -0.94
CA GLU A 573 -26.87 -17.49 -0.22
C GLU A 573 -28.18 -18.07 -0.75
N TRP A 574 -29.18 -17.22 -1.03
CA TRP A 574 -30.44 -17.65 -1.63
C TRP A 574 -30.25 -18.25 -3.02
N PHE A 575 -29.46 -17.59 -3.89
CA PHE A 575 -29.18 -18.12 -5.23
C PHE A 575 -28.47 -19.47 -5.15
N ILE A 576 -27.41 -19.59 -4.35
CA ILE A 576 -26.67 -20.84 -4.13
C ILE A 576 -27.60 -21.94 -3.60
N LYS A 577 -28.48 -21.61 -2.66
CA LYS A 577 -29.47 -22.57 -2.16
C LYS A 577 -30.44 -23.02 -3.24
N LYS A 578 -30.90 -22.13 -4.11
CA LYS A 578 -31.87 -22.45 -5.17
C LYS A 578 -31.27 -23.25 -6.32
N THR A 579 -30.01 -23.02 -6.65
CA THR A 579 -29.32 -23.69 -7.76
C THR A 579 -28.68 -25.00 -7.32
N MET A 580 -28.02 -25.03 -6.16
CA MET A 580 -27.21 -26.16 -5.70
C MET A 580 -27.80 -26.92 -4.51
N ASN A 581 -28.88 -26.43 -3.90
CA ASN A 581 -29.47 -26.97 -2.66
C ASN A 581 -28.49 -27.00 -1.46
N ILE A 582 -27.51 -26.10 -1.44
CA ILE A 582 -26.53 -25.97 -0.33
C ILE A 582 -26.99 -24.85 0.61
N ASP A 583 -27.11 -25.15 1.91
CA ASP A 583 -27.28 -24.13 2.94
C ASP A 583 -25.91 -23.61 3.40
N LEU A 584 -25.80 -22.30 3.47
CA LEU A 584 -24.61 -21.60 3.94
C LEU A 584 -24.86 -21.01 5.34
N ASN A 585 -23.78 -20.91 6.12
CA ASN A 585 -23.77 -20.30 7.44
C ASN A 585 -23.28 -18.84 7.40
N GLY A 586 -22.86 -18.36 6.24
CA GLY A 586 -22.43 -17.00 5.99
C GLY A 586 -21.74 -16.89 4.63
N THR A 587 -21.30 -15.69 4.31
CA THR A 587 -20.66 -15.36 3.04
C THR A 587 -19.49 -14.40 3.27
N LEU A 588 -18.37 -14.69 2.61
CA LEU A 588 -17.23 -13.80 2.44
C LEU A 588 -17.26 -13.23 1.01
N ALA A 589 -16.93 -11.96 0.85
CA ALA A 589 -16.52 -11.42 -0.44
C ALA A 589 -15.03 -11.08 -0.38
N LEU A 590 -14.29 -11.45 -1.42
CA LEU A 590 -12.87 -11.13 -1.61
C LEU A 590 -12.70 -10.53 -3.00
N ASP A 591 -12.20 -9.31 -3.07
CA ASP A 591 -11.81 -8.72 -4.34
C ASP A 591 -10.38 -9.11 -4.79
N ILE A 592 -9.93 -8.62 -5.94
CA ILE A 592 -8.57 -8.92 -6.46
C ILE A 592 -7.51 -8.38 -5.51
N ASN A 593 -7.71 -7.20 -4.93
CA ASN A 593 -6.78 -6.60 -3.98
C ASN A 593 -6.62 -7.47 -2.72
N SER A 594 -7.70 -8.12 -2.29
CA SER A 594 -7.66 -9.07 -1.18
C SER A 594 -6.76 -10.25 -1.50
N LEU A 595 -6.91 -10.82 -2.69
CA LEU A 595 -6.06 -11.91 -3.15
C LEU A 595 -4.60 -11.48 -3.27
N SER A 596 -4.32 -10.25 -3.74
CA SER A 596 -2.97 -9.68 -3.74
C SER A 596 -2.39 -9.62 -2.32
N SER A 597 -3.10 -9.07 -1.34
CA SER A 597 -2.63 -9.00 0.05
C SER A 597 -2.41 -10.38 0.68
N LEU A 598 -3.22 -11.38 0.33
CA LEU A 598 -2.98 -12.76 0.77
C LEU A 598 -1.73 -13.35 0.11
N LEU A 599 -1.48 -13.08 -1.17
CA LEU A 599 -0.26 -13.49 -1.88
C LEU A 599 1.01 -12.82 -1.33
N GLU A 600 0.93 -11.57 -0.86
CA GLU A 600 2.08 -10.92 -0.18
C GLU A 600 2.54 -11.72 1.04
N ALA A 601 1.59 -12.30 1.78
CA ALA A 601 1.89 -13.12 2.95
C ALA A 601 2.41 -14.53 2.59
N LEU A 602 1.91 -15.12 1.49
CA LEU A 602 2.22 -16.49 1.08
C LEU A 602 3.46 -16.60 0.17
N GLY A 603 3.83 -15.50 -0.49
CA GLY A 603 4.83 -15.47 -1.54
C GLY A 603 4.28 -15.95 -2.90
N PRO A 604 5.17 -16.05 -3.91
CA PRO A 604 4.80 -16.48 -5.27
C PRO A 604 4.11 -17.84 -5.30
N LEU A 605 3.06 -17.97 -6.12
CA LEU A 605 2.30 -19.21 -6.31
C LEU A 605 2.34 -19.68 -7.76
N GLU A 606 2.63 -20.97 -7.94
CA GLU A 606 2.52 -21.64 -9.23
C GLU A 606 1.05 -21.95 -9.55
N VAL A 607 0.56 -21.40 -10.66
CA VAL A 607 -0.80 -21.62 -11.16
C VAL A 607 -0.72 -22.63 -12.31
N ALA A 608 -0.72 -23.92 -11.96
CA ALA A 608 -0.43 -25.02 -12.88
C ALA A 608 -1.32 -25.05 -14.14
N ASP A 609 -2.61 -24.72 -14.04
CA ASP A 609 -3.54 -24.71 -15.20
C ASP A 609 -3.15 -23.66 -16.26
N TYR A 610 -2.41 -22.63 -15.84
CA TYR A 610 -1.92 -21.55 -16.70
C TYR A 610 -0.42 -21.65 -16.97
N ASN A 611 0.31 -22.50 -16.23
CA ASN A 611 1.77 -22.63 -16.28
C ASN A 611 2.46 -21.26 -16.08
N GLU A 612 1.98 -20.52 -15.09
CA GLU A 612 2.42 -19.18 -14.74
C GLU A 612 2.63 -19.05 -13.23
N THR A 613 3.65 -18.30 -12.83
CA THR A 613 3.87 -17.90 -11.44
C THR A 613 3.14 -16.58 -11.19
N VAL A 614 2.20 -16.61 -10.24
CA VAL A 614 1.44 -15.43 -9.82
C VAL A 614 2.00 -14.89 -8.51
N THR A 615 2.25 -13.58 -8.50
CA THR A 615 2.73 -12.81 -7.35
C THR A 615 1.71 -11.75 -7.00
N ALA A 616 1.86 -11.12 -5.83
CA ALA A 616 1.03 -9.99 -5.45
C ALA A 616 1.11 -8.81 -6.46
N SER A 617 2.30 -8.57 -7.03
CA SER A 617 2.55 -7.49 -7.97
C SER A 617 1.95 -7.74 -9.36
N ASN A 618 1.93 -8.99 -9.82
CA ASN A 618 1.46 -9.31 -11.17
C ASN A 618 0.00 -9.79 -11.21
N LEU A 619 -0.65 -10.10 -10.07
CA LEU A 619 -1.99 -10.67 -10.04
C LEU A 619 -3.02 -9.85 -10.82
N VAL A 620 -3.03 -8.52 -10.64
CA VAL A 620 -4.01 -7.64 -11.30
C VAL A 620 -3.85 -7.70 -12.82
N GLU A 621 -2.61 -7.55 -13.30
CA GLU A 621 -2.28 -7.59 -14.73
C GLU A 621 -2.56 -8.96 -15.36
N ARG A 622 -2.25 -10.04 -14.65
CA ARG A 622 -2.50 -11.42 -15.08
C ARG A 622 -3.98 -11.73 -15.15
N THR A 623 -4.73 -11.30 -14.14
CA THR A 623 -6.19 -11.38 -14.12
C THR A 623 -6.76 -10.66 -15.33
N GLN A 624 -6.23 -9.48 -15.63
CA GLN A 624 -6.68 -8.71 -16.79
C GLN A 624 -6.35 -9.41 -18.11
N PHE A 625 -5.13 -9.94 -18.26
CA PHE A 625 -4.68 -10.66 -19.45
C PHE A 625 -5.52 -11.91 -19.72
N HIS A 626 -5.74 -12.74 -18.71
CA HIS A 626 -6.52 -13.98 -18.88
C HIS A 626 -8.01 -13.72 -19.06
N ALA A 627 -8.50 -12.55 -18.63
CA ALA A 627 -9.83 -12.12 -19.00
C ALA A 627 -9.95 -11.82 -20.52
N GLU A 628 -8.87 -11.42 -21.23
CA GLU A 628 -8.87 -11.11 -22.68
C GLU A 628 -8.95 -12.33 -23.60
N GLY A 629 -8.72 -13.53 -23.06
CA GLY A 629 -8.67 -14.76 -23.84
C GLY A 629 -10.04 -15.31 -24.19
N ASN A 630 -10.66 -14.87 -25.29
CA ASN A 630 -11.79 -15.52 -26.00
C ASN A 630 -12.77 -16.30 -25.09
N PHE A 631 -13.39 -15.63 -24.11
CA PHE A 631 -14.51 -16.21 -23.38
C PHE A 631 -15.74 -16.25 -24.30
N PHE A 632 -16.17 -17.46 -24.69
CA PHE A 632 -17.46 -17.70 -25.33
C PHE A 632 -18.36 -18.44 -24.36
N VAL A 633 -19.61 -17.98 -24.22
CA VAL A 633 -20.64 -18.64 -23.40
C VAL A 633 -20.79 -20.10 -23.85
N GLY A 634 -20.50 -21.05 -22.96
CA GLY A 634 -20.54 -22.49 -23.25
C GLY A 634 -19.19 -23.16 -23.60
N SER A 635 -18.07 -22.44 -23.58
CA SER A 635 -16.73 -23.02 -23.70
C SER A 635 -16.29 -23.66 -22.38
N THR A 636 -16.31 -24.99 -22.31
CA THR A 636 -15.86 -25.80 -21.16
C THR A 636 -14.33 -25.83 -20.93
N LYS A 637 -13.55 -24.99 -21.62
CA LYS A 637 -12.11 -25.27 -21.78
C LYS A 637 -11.14 -24.67 -20.76
N LYS A 638 -11.48 -23.63 -19.99
CA LYS A 638 -10.61 -23.12 -18.91
C LYS A 638 -11.41 -22.49 -17.78
N LYS A 639 -11.11 -22.88 -16.53
CA LYS A 639 -11.65 -22.23 -15.32
C LYS A 639 -11.26 -20.76 -15.31
N GLU A 640 -12.14 -19.90 -14.80
CA GLU A 640 -11.87 -18.48 -14.57
C GLU A 640 -10.55 -18.31 -13.77
N PHE A 641 -9.71 -17.34 -14.14
CA PHE A 641 -8.34 -17.24 -13.65
C PHE A 641 -8.25 -17.01 -12.14
N LEU A 642 -9.08 -16.10 -11.58
CA LEU A 642 -9.11 -15.85 -10.13
C LEU A 642 -9.49 -17.11 -9.35
N SER A 643 -10.36 -17.94 -9.91
CA SER A 643 -10.73 -19.25 -9.33
C SER A 643 -9.53 -20.18 -9.20
N THR A 644 -8.64 -20.20 -10.20
CA THR A 644 -7.43 -21.02 -10.16
C THR A 644 -6.41 -20.44 -9.19
N VAL A 645 -6.23 -19.11 -9.13
CA VAL A 645 -5.38 -18.45 -8.12
C VAL A 645 -5.88 -18.78 -6.71
N ALA A 646 -7.18 -18.64 -6.45
CA ALA A 646 -7.78 -18.98 -5.16
C ALA A 646 -7.60 -20.46 -4.81
N SER A 647 -7.74 -21.35 -5.79
CA SER A 647 -7.48 -22.79 -5.61
C SER A 647 -6.01 -23.07 -5.28
N ALA A 648 -5.08 -22.35 -5.90
CA ALA A 648 -3.64 -22.45 -5.60
C ALA A 648 -3.32 -21.95 -4.19
N ILE A 649 -3.89 -20.82 -3.78
CA ILE A 649 -3.81 -20.31 -2.39
C ILE A 649 -4.29 -21.38 -1.42
N PHE A 650 -5.48 -21.96 -1.64
CA PHE A 650 -6.03 -22.99 -0.78
C PHE A 650 -5.15 -24.24 -0.69
N THR A 651 -4.58 -24.68 -1.82
CA THR A 651 -3.67 -25.83 -1.87
C THR A 651 -2.38 -25.58 -1.09
N ARG A 652 -1.98 -24.30 -0.93
CA ARG A 652 -0.80 -23.88 -0.15
C ARG A 652 -1.06 -23.81 1.36
N LEU A 653 -2.31 -23.67 1.81
CA LEU A 653 -2.66 -23.51 3.23
C LEU A 653 -2.22 -24.70 4.11
N PRO A 654 -2.36 -25.97 3.70
CA PRO A 654 -1.93 -27.10 4.53
C PRO A 654 -0.41 -27.22 4.70
N SER A 655 0.38 -26.57 3.84
CA SER A 655 1.84 -26.62 3.85
C SER A 655 2.48 -25.33 4.38
N LEU A 656 1.75 -24.53 5.16
CA LEU A 656 2.27 -23.32 5.80
C LEU A 656 3.44 -23.64 6.74
N GLN A 657 4.52 -22.88 6.60
CA GLN A 657 5.66 -22.92 7.52
C GLN A 657 5.33 -22.16 8.81
N ALA A 658 6.12 -22.39 9.86
CA ALA A 658 5.96 -21.71 11.14
C ALA A 658 6.02 -20.17 10.95
N GLY A 659 4.97 -19.47 11.40
CA GLY A 659 4.84 -18.01 11.28
C GLY A 659 4.13 -17.52 10.01
N GLU A 660 4.06 -18.32 8.94
CA GLU A 660 3.32 -17.94 7.72
C GLU A 660 1.82 -17.80 7.99
N GLY A 661 1.26 -18.64 8.87
CA GLY A 661 -0.15 -18.54 9.27
C GLY A 661 -0.51 -17.21 9.93
N THR A 662 0.37 -16.69 10.80
CA THR A 662 0.16 -15.39 11.45
C THR A 662 0.17 -14.26 10.41
N LYS A 663 1.14 -14.26 9.49
CA LYS A 663 1.22 -13.28 8.39
C LYS A 663 -0.02 -13.33 7.49
N LEU A 664 -0.52 -14.53 7.18
CA LEU A 664 -1.74 -14.70 6.40
C LEU A 664 -2.95 -14.08 7.12
N LEU A 665 -3.07 -14.31 8.43
CA LEU A 665 -4.15 -13.73 9.23
C LEU A 665 -4.04 -12.20 9.31
N GLU A 666 -2.83 -11.66 9.46
CA GLU A 666 -2.57 -10.22 9.43
C GLU A 666 -2.96 -9.61 8.09
N GLY A 667 -2.54 -10.23 6.97
CA GLY A 667 -2.92 -9.85 5.62
C GLY A 667 -4.45 -9.86 5.46
N PHE A 668 -5.12 -10.92 5.89
CA PHE A 668 -6.57 -11.01 5.86
C PHE A 668 -7.26 -9.91 6.67
N VAL A 669 -6.80 -9.62 7.90
CA VAL A 669 -7.33 -8.52 8.71
C VAL A 669 -7.14 -7.17 8.00
N GLN A 670 -6.02 -6.99 7.30
CA GLN A 670 -5.78 -5.78 6.51
C GLN A 670 -6.79 -5.64 5.35
N THR A 671 -7.13 -6.73 4.66
CA THR A 671 -8.15 -6.72 3.59
C THR A 671 -9.54 -6.32 4.10
N ILE A 672 -9.90 -6.72 5.32
CA ILE A 672 -11.17 -6.31 5.95
C ILE A 672 -11.14 -4.81 6.28
N LYS A 673 -10.02 -4.32 6.84
CA LYS A 673 -9.86 -2.90 7.19
C LYS A 673 -9.94 -1.98 5.97
N SER A 674 -9.38 -2.41 4.84
CA SER A 674 -9.41 -1.66 3.58
C SER A 674 -10.72 -1.85 2.77
N LYS A 675 -11.69 -2.59 3.31
CA LYS A 675 -12.97 -2.96 2.66
C LYS A 675 -12.77 -3.72 1.33
N ASN A 676 -11.66 -4.44 1.21
CA ASN A 676 -11.39 -5.33 0.09
C ASN A 676 -12.01 -6.72 0.36
N ALA A 677 -12.11 -7.09 1.64
CA ALA A 677 -12.85 -8.26 2.12
C ALA A 677 -14.04 -7.86 3.00
N LEU A 678 -15.16 -8.55 2.84
CA LEU A 678 -16.38 -8.34 3.64
C LEU A 678 -16.90 -9.67 4.20
N LEU A 679 -17.40 -9.67 5.43
CA LEU A 679 -17.85 -10.88 6.13
C LEU A 679 -19.31 -10.77 6.57
N SER A 680 -20.16 -11.72 6.19
CA SER A 680 -21.52 -11.84 6.71
C SER A 680 -21.78 -13.23 7.26
N SER A 681 -22.59 -13.31 8.31
CA SER A 681 -23.00 -14.54 8.97
C SER A 681 -24.52 -14.66 9.05
N THR A 682 -25.00 -15.90 8.96
CA THR A 682 -26.39 -16.25 9.27
C THR A 682 -26.64 -16.35 10.78
N ASN A 683 -25.58 -16.52 11.57
CA ASN A 683 -25.66 -16.52 13.03
C ASN A 683 -25.74 -15.09 13.56
N ALA A 684 -26.83 -14.74 14.23
CA ALA A 684 -27.08 -13.37 14.70
C ALA A 684 -26.03 -12.84 15.70
N SER A 685 -25.41 -13.72 16.50
CA SER A 685 -24.36 -13.30 17.45
C SER A 685 -23.05 -12.96 16.73
N THR A 686 -22.67 -13.76 15.75
CA THR A 686 -21.51 -13.52 14.89
C THR A 686 -21.71 -12.30 14.00
N GLU A 687 -22.89 -12.16 13.38
CA GLU A 687 -23.21 -11.00 12.54
C GLU A 687 -23.14 -9.68 13.32
N ARG A 688 -23.62 -9.67 14.57
CA ARG A 688 -23.51 -8.48 15.43
C ARG A 688 -22.05 -8.10 15.72
N ILE A 689 -21.16 -9.10 15.88
CA ILE A 689 -19.73 -8.84 16.04
C ILE A 689 -19.18 -8.21 14.76
N PHE A 690 -19.51 -8.77 13.59
CA PHE A 690 -19.04 -8.25 12.31
C PHE A 690 -19.54 -6.83 12.04
N SER A 691 -20.81 -6.54 12.32
CA SER A 691 -21.41 -5.20 12.29
C SER A 691 -20.68 -4.23 13.22
N THR A 692 -20.51 -4.59 14.50
CA THR A 692 -19.84 -3.73 15.50
C THR A 692 -18.40 -3.37 15.11
N LEU A 693 -17.70 -4.29 14.43
CA LEU A 693 -16.33 -4.08 13.97
C LEU A 693 -16.25 -3.45 12.56
N GLY A 694 -17.39 -3.24 11.89
CA GLY A 694 -17.48 -2.71 10.52
C GLY A 694 -17.00 -3.68 9.45
N TRP A 695 -16.95 -4.98 9.74
CA TRP A 695 -16.47 -6.05 8.84
C TRP A 695 -17.50 -6.53 7.84
N ASN A 696 -18.78 -6.34 8.15
CA ASN A 696 -19.87 -6.81 7.31
C ASN A 696 -20.24 -5.84 6.20
N GLY A 697 -19.62 -4.66 6.10
CA GLY A 697 -19.87 -3.70 5.02
C GLY A 697 -21.32 -3.18 4.96
N GLU A 698 -22.05 -3.22 6.07
CA GLU A 698 -23.42 -2.69 6.13
C GLU A 698 -23.45 -1.17 5.93
N ILE A 699 -24.58 -0.62 5.49
CA ILE A 699 -24.78 0.83 5.49
C ILE A 699 -24.96 1.30 6.94
N LEU A 700 -24.07 2.19 7.38
CA LEU A 700 -23.97 2.52 8.79
C LEU A 700 -24.88 3.69 9.22
N ASP A 701 -25.31 3.65 10.48
CA ASP A 701 -25.70 4.83 11.27
C ASP A 701 -24.85 4.87 12.54
N LEU A 702 -23.65 5.45 12.42
CA LEU A 702 -22.69 5.44 13.53
C LEU A 702 -23.09 6.41 14.65
N PRO A 703 -22.91 6.02 15.92
CA PRO A 703 -23.12 6.93 17.04
C PRO A 703 -22.03 8.01 17.08
N CYS A 704 -22.33 9.09 17.80
CA CYS A 704 -21.37 10.13 18.13
C CYS A 704 -20.14 9.54 18.83
N PRO A 705 -18.93 10.08 18.58
CA PRO A 705 -17.69 9.56 19.16
C PRO A 705 -17.56 9.79 20.69
N SER A 706 -18.36 10.68 21.29
CA SER A 706 -18.43 10.87 22.74
C SER A 706 -19.86 10.66 23.27
N ILE A 707 -20.02 10.72 24.59
CA ILE A 707 -21.32 10.65 25.29
C ILE A 707 -22.19 11.89 24.97
N ASP A 708 -21.59 12.96 24.44
CA ASP A 708 -22.30 14.19 24.11
C ASP A 708 -23.14 14.01 22.83
N SER A 709 -24.33 14.63 22.81
CA SER A 709 -25.14 14.72 21.61
C SER A 709 -24.38 15.53 20.55
N CYS A 710 -24.13 14.91 19.40
CA CYS A 710 -23.54 15.55 18.23
C CYS A 710 -24.51 15.48 17.05
N HIS A 711 -24.33 16.39 16.09
CA HIS A 711 -24.98 16.31 14.79
C HIS A 711 -24.20 15.36 13.89
N LYS A 712 -24.89 14.36 13.38
CA LYS A 712 -24.34 13.32 12.52
C LYS A 712 -24.67 13.60 11.06
N ASP A 713 -23.65 13.66 10.25
CA ASP A 713 -23.75 13.76 8.80
C ASP A 713 -23.04 12.57 8.15
N TYR A 714 -23.46 12.22 6.93
CA TYR A 714 -23.12 10.96 6.27
C TYR A 714 -23.05 11.14 4.76
N ALA A 715 -22.01 10.59 4.14
CA ALA A 715 -21.94 10.44 2.70
C ALA A 715 -21.32 9.09 2.32
N MET A 716 -21.92 8.43 1.33
CA MET A 716 -21.35 7.26 0.68
C MET A 716 -21.66 7.31 -0.81
N VAL A 717 -20.62 7.21 -1.63
CA VAL A 717 -20.75 7.09 -3.09
C VAL A 717 -20.58 5.63 -3.48
N VAL A 718 -21.57 5.07 -4.15
CA VAL A 718 -21.59 3.70 -4.65
C VAL A 718 -21.60 3.73 -6.18
N ASP A 719 -20.44 3.46 -6.76
CA ASP A 719 -20.28 3.31 -8.21
C ASP A 719 -20.60 1.87 -8.64
N SER A 720 -21.24 1.70 -9.79
CA SER A 720 -21.52 0.40 -10.40
C SER A 720 -21.26 0.48 -11.90
N ASN A 721 -20.16 -0.15 -12.33
CA ASN A 721 -19.71 -0.13 -13.72
C ASN A 721 -20.60 -1.01 -14.60
N PHE A 722 -21.60 -0.41 -15.22
CA PHE A 722 -22.50 -1.07 -16.16
C PHE A 722 -22.00 -0.97 -17.61
N GLY A 723 -20.71 -0.73 -17.81
CA GLY A 723 -20.04 -0.74 -19.11
C GLY A 723 -19.76 -2.14 -19.66
N VAL A 724 -19.94 -3.19 -18.84
CA VAL A 724 -19.60 -4.60 -19.17
C VAL A 724 -18.15 -4.70 -19.68
N ASN A 725 -17.27 -3.96 -19.02
CA ASN A 725 -15.85 -3.85 -19.33
C ASN A 725 -15.07 -3.73 -18.02
N LYS A 726 -13.74 -3.69 -18.11
CA LYS A 726 -12.86 -3.60 -16.95
C LYS A 726 -12.23 -2.20 -16.83
N ALA A 727 -13.00 -1.17 -17.21
CA ALA A 727 -12.52 0.20 -17.25
C ALA A 727 -12.07 0.74 -15.89
N ASN A 728 -12.47 0.13 -14.75
CA ASN A 728 -11.99 0.55 -13.44
C ASN A 728 -10.48 0.37 -13.27
N TYR A 729 -9.82 -0.53 -14.02
CA TYR A 729 -8.36 -0.63 -14.04
C TYR A 729 -7.69 0.68 -14.51
N PHE A 730 -8.33 1.40 -15.43
CA PHE A 730 -7.84 2.64 -16.01
C PHE A 730 -8.49 3.88 -15.39
N LEU A 731 -9.26 3.73 -14.32
CA LEU A 731 -10.03 4.84 -13.76
C LEU A 731 -9.30 5.42 -12.56
N LYS A 732 -8.90 6.69 -12.66
CA LYS A 732 -8.45 7.50 -11.52
C LYS A 732 -9.61 8.34 -11.03
N ARG A 733 -9.80 8.42 -9.70
CA ARG A 733 -10.85 9.20 -9.08
C ARG A 733 -10.27 10.12 -8.00
N SER A 734 -10.84 11.32 -7.87
CA SER A 734 -10.60 12.19 -6.72
C SER A 734 -11.91 12.75 -6.18
N ILE A 735 -11.98 12.89 -4.86
CA ILE A 735 -13.17 13.29 -4.13
C ILE A 735 -12.86 14.58 -3.38
N GLU A 736 -13.68 15.60 -3.57
CA GLU A 736 -13.64 16.84 -2.82
C GLU A 736 -15.01 17.12 -2.20
N GLU A 737 -15.06 17.30 -0.89
CA GLU A 737 -16.27 17.66 -0.16
C GLU A 737 -16.10 19.05 0.46
N ILE A 738 -17.00 19.97 0.14
CA ILE A 738 -17.03 21.31 0.73
C ILE A 738 -18.28 21.44 1.59
N ILE A 739 -18.10 21.53 2.91
CA ILE A 739 -19.15 21.69 3.91
C ILE A 739 -19.13 23.13 4.39
N THR A 740 -20.24 23.84 4.26
CA THR A 740 -20.37 25.24 4.68
C THR A 740 -21.51 25.40 5.68
N PHE A 741 -21.18 25.86 6.88
CA PHE A 741 -22.18 26.29 7.85
C PHE A 741 -22.54 27.76 7.61
N ASP A 742 -23.77 28.01 7.22
CA ASP A 742 -24.29 29.38 7.13
C ASP A 742 -24.62 29.95 8.51
N GLN A 743 -25.11 31.19 8.58
CA GLN A 743 -25.53 31.81 9.85
C GLN A 743 -26.70 31.08 10.52
N SER A 744 -27.48 30.32 9.77
CA SER A 744 -28.60 29.50 10.28
C SER A 744 -28.14 28.11 10.76
N LEU A 745 -26.86 27.80 10.60
CA LEU A 745 -26.23 26.51 10.87
C LEU A 745 -26.88 25.36 10.09
N ALA A 746 -27.39 25.63 8.89
CA ALA A 746 -27.77 24.58 7.94
C ALA A 746 -26.53 24.20 7.11
N PRO A 747 -26.00 22.97 7.20
CA PRO A 747 -24.83 22.55 6.43
C PRO A 747 -25.17 22.46 4.96
N THR A 748 -24.52 23.26 4.13
CA THR A 748 -24.57 23.14 2.68
C THR A 748 -23.32 22.43 2.20
N HIS A 749 -23.52 21.40 1.40
CA HIS A 749 -22.49 20.51 0.88
C HIS A 749 -22.35 20.72 -0.61
N VAL A 750 -21.11 20.75 -1.09
CA VAL A 750 -20.75 20.63 -2.49
C VAL A 750 -19.78 19.46 -2.62
N LEU A 751 -20.31 18.33 -3.10
CA LEU A 751 -19.53 17.12 -3.37
C LEU A 751 -19.08 17.12 -4.82
N ARG A 752 -17.77 17.03 -5.05
CA ARG A 752 -17.15 16.92 -6.37
C ARG A 752 -16.47 15.57 -6.53
N LEU A 753 -16.88 14.85 -7.55
CA LEU A 753 -16.33 13.56 -7.94
C LEU A 753 -15.71 13.70 -9.33
N ALA A 754 -14.39 13.77 -9.38
CA ALA A 754 -13.66 13.85 -10.64
C ALA A 754 -13.20 12.45 -11.04
N TYR A 755 -13.52 12.05 -12.27
CA TYR A 755 -13.15 10.77 -12.85
C TYR A 755 -12.26 11.02 -14.07
N THR A 756 -11.15 10.32 -14.18
CA THR A 756 -10.27 10.31 -15.35
C THR A 756 -10.12 8.88 -15.84
N ASN A 757 -10.53 8.63 -17.08
CA ASN A 757 -10.34 7.34 -17.71
C ASN A 757 -9.03 7.39 -18.52
N THR A 758 -7.96 6.81 -17.96
CA THR A 758 -6.63 6.75 -18.57
C THR A 758 -6.52 5.65 -19.62
N ALA A 759 -7.63 4.96 -19.95
CA ALA A 759 -7.62 4.03 -21.05
C ALA A 759 -7.31 4.78 -22.34
N LEU A 760 -6.53 4.16 -23.19
CA LEU A 760 -6.02 4.78 -24.41
C LEU A 760 -6.67 4.21 -25.68
N SER A 761 -7.50 3.18 -25.52
CA SER A 761 -8.35 2.64 -26.58
C SER A 761 -9.63 2.08 -25.98
N SER A 762 -10.65 1.93 -26.82
CA SER A 762 -11.88 1.20 -26.47
C SER A 762 -11.78 -0.31 -26.69
N ALA A 763 -10.58 -0.82 -27.02
CA ALA A 763 -10.38 -2.25 -27.14
C ALA A 763 -10.63 -2.90 -25.79
N TRP A 764 -11.50 -3.90 -25.78
CA TRP A 764 -11.72 -4.75 -24.62
C TRP A 764 -10.36 -5.25 -24.13
N PRO A 765 -10.04 -5.16 -22.82
CA PRO A 765 -10.92 -4.98 -21.67
C PRO A 765 -11.25 -3.55 -21.28
N ALA A 766 -10.58 -2.57 -21.88
CA ALA A 766 -10.85 -1.16 -21.67
C ALA A 766 -12.17 -0.74 -22.32
N GLY A 767 -12.55 0.53 -22.17
CA GLY A 767 -13.76 1.05 -22.77
C GLY A 767 -14.25 2.33 -22.11
N ILE A 768 -15.43 2.76 -22.55
CA ILE A 768 -16.17 3.83 -21.90
C ILE A 768 -16.61 3.33 -20.53
N TYR A 769 -16.27 4.06 -19.47
CA TYR A 769 -16.74 3.75 -18.13
C TYR A 769 -18.19 4.21 -18.01
N LYS A 770 -19.15 3.28 -18.08
CA LYS A 770 -20.58 3.59 -17.93
C LYS A 770 -20.99 3.30 -16.50
N ASN A 771 -21.36 4.31 -15.75
CA ASN A 771 -21.53 4.20 -14.31
C ASN A 771 -22.96 4.52 -13.88
N TYR A 772 -23.57 3.59 -13.15
CA TYR A 772 -24.76 3.85 -12.35
C TYR A 772 -24.31 4.18 -10.93
N ALA A 773 -24.28 5.47 -10.61
CA ALA A 773 -23.83 5.97 -9.32
C ALA A 773 -25.01 6.21 -8.38
N ARG A 774 -24.80 5.92 -7.10
CA ARG A 774 -25.73 6.22 -6.01
C ARG A 774 -25.00 6.97 -4.90
N LEU A 775 -25.51 8.13 -4.52
CA LEU A 775 -25.06 8.90 -3.36
C LEU A 775 -26.05 8.71 -2.21
N TYR A 776 -25.59 8.13 -1.11
CA TYR A 776 -26.37 7.92 0.11
C TYR A 776 -26.08 9.06 1.09
N LEU A 777 -27.15 9.70 1.56
CA LEU A 777 -27.14 10.88 2.43
C LEU A 777 -28.06 10.65 3.64
N PRO A 778 -27.95 11.46 4.71
CA PRO A 778 -28.84 11.36 5.85
C PRO A 778 -30.30 11.60 5.42
N ILE A 779 -31.24 10.96 6.13
CA ILE A 779 -32.67 11.30 5.99
C ILE A 779 -32.87 12.79 6.29
N GLY A 780 -33.69 13.44 5.46
CA GLY A 780 -33.98 14.87 5.59
C GLY A 780 -33.01 15.78 4.83
N ALA A 781 -31.95 15.24 4.23
CA ALA A 781 -31.15 15.99 3.27
C ALA A 781 -31.99 16.38 2.05
N THR A 782 -31.66 17.51 1.42
CA THR A 782 -32.31 18.00 0.20
C THR A 782 -31.27 18.26 -0.88
N VAL A 783 -31.40 17.57 -2.02
CA VAL A 783 -30.53 17.78 -3.19
C VAL A 783 -31.03 19.02 -3.95
N SER A 784 -30.15 20.00 -4.10
CA SER A 784 -30.46 21.29 -4.74
C SER A 784 -30.01 21.33 -6.21
N SER A 785 -28.89 20.70 -6.53
CA SER A 785 -28.31 20.70 -7.88
C SER A 785 -27.46 19.46 -8.12
N VAL A 786 -27.49 18.96 -9.35
CA VAL A 786 -26.64 17.87 -9.83
C VAL A 786 -26.10 18.27 -11.20
N LYS A 787 -24.79 18.45 -11.30
CA LYS A 787 -24.12 18.84 -12.54
C LYS A 787 -23.17 17.75 -13.01
N LEU A 788 -23.14 17.56 -14.33
CA LEU A 788 -22.15 16.76 -15.02
C LEU A 788 -21.39 17.67 -15.98
N ASP A 789 -20.07 17.76 -15.83
CA ASP A 789 -19.20 18.58 -16.67
C ASP A 789 -19.64 20.05 -16.77
N GLY A 790 -20.11 20.59 -15.63
CA GLY A 790 -20.61 21.96 -15.50
C GLY A 790 -22.04 22.20 -16.00
N GLN A 791 -22.69 21.17 -16.58
CA GLN A 791 -24.07 21.25 -17.06
C GLN A 791 -25.04 20.64 -16.04
N GLU A 792 -26.11 21.37 -15.72
CA GLU A 792 -27.18 20.88 -14.83
C GLU A 792 -27.90 19.69 -15.45
N LEU A 793 -28.00 18.58 -14.72
CA LEU A 793 -28.77 17.42 -15.14
C LEU A 793 -30.26 17.69 -14.97
N ALA A 794 -31.04 17.32 -15.99
CA ALA A 794 -32.49 17.40 -15.90
C ALA A 794 -33.01 16.47 -14.80
N THR A 795 -34.06 16.87 -14.08
CA THR A 795 -34.63 16.07 -13.00
C THR A 795 -35.16 14.70 -13.45
N SER A 796 -35.38 14.50 -14.76
CA SER A 796 -35.75 13.21 -15.36
C SER A 796 -34.58 12.25 -15.56
N THR A 797 -33.32 12.70 -15.43
CA THR A 797 -32.11 11.88 -15.68
C THR A 797 -31.50 11.33 -14.38
N TYR A 798 -32.04 11.71 -13.23
CA TYR A 798 -31.70 11.14 -11.93
C TYR A 798 -32.96 10.79 -11.16
N SER A 799 -32.81 10.02 -10.10
CA SER A 799 -33.91 9.65 -9.20
C SER A 799 -33.49 9.84 -7.75
N ILE A 800 -34.45 10.25 -6.92
CA ILE A 800 -34.28 10.37 -5.48
C ILE A 800 -35.21 9.37 -4.83
N MET A 801 -34.67 8.51 -3.97
CA MET A 801 -35.42 7.47 -3.27
C MET A 801 -34.89 7.29 -1.84
N GLN A 802 -35.44 6.32 -1.11
CA GLN A 802 -34.97 5.97 0.23
C GLN A 802 -34.61 4.48 0.27
N GLU A 803 -33.40 4.18 0.71
CA GLU A 803 -32.88 2.82 0.92
C GLU A 803 -32.08 2.81 2.23
N HIS A 804 -32.16 1.75 3.03
CA HIS A 804 -31.37 1.58 4.27
C HIS A 804 -31.34 2.79 5.22
N ASP A 805 -32.51 3.42 5.42
CA ASP A 805 -32.67 4.64 6.22
C ASP A 805 -31.74 5.79 5.79
N LYS A 806 -31.52 5.91 4.48
CA LYS A 806 -30.79 7.00 3.83
C LYS A 806 -31.60 7.57 2.67
N LEU A 807 -31.40 8.85 2.38
CA LEU A 807 -31.79 9.43 1.11
C LEU A 807 -30.78 8.99 0.05
N VAL A 808 -31.27 8.49 -1.09
CA VAL A 808 -30.41 8.02 -2.18
C VAL A 808 -30.66 8.85 -3.44
N LEU A 809 -29.63 9.54 -3.91
CA LEU A 809 -29.59 10.15 -5.23
C LEU A 809 -28.93 9.17 -6.20
N ALA A 810 -29.68 8.67 -7.18
CA ALA A 810 -29.19 7.74 -8.19
C ALA A 810 -29.20 8.37 -9.58
N TYR A 811 -28.08 8.26 -10.30
CA TYR A 811 -27.89 8.84 -11.63
C TYR A 811 -26.94 8.00 -12.48
N PHE A 812 -27.03 8.16 -13.80
CA PHE A 812 -26.19 7.44 -14.75
C PHE A 812 -25.35 8.42 -15.57
N PHE A 813 -24.07 8.14 -15.70
CA PHE A 813 -23.15 8.93 -16.53
C PHE A 813 -22.11 8.04 -17.21
N SER A 814 -21.28 8.63 -18.07
CA SER A 814 -20.23 7.90 -18.75
C SER A 814 -18.95 8.73 -18.85
N VAL A 815 -17.80 8.09 -18.65
CA VAL A 815 -16.47 8.69 -18.85
C VAL A 815 -15.87 8.12 -20.12
N PRO A 816 -15.70 8.92 -21.19
CA PRO A 816 -15.07 8.47 -22.42
C PRO A 816 -13.66 7.94 -22.20
N VAL A 817 -13.18 7.09 -23.11
CA VAL A 817 -11.76 6.68 -23.17
C VAL A 817 -10.87 7.92 -23.32
N SER A 818 -9.77 7.99 -22.57
CA SER A 818 -8.87 9.16 -22.48
C SER A 818 -9.57 10.45 -22.05
N GLY A 819 -10.78 10.33 -21.50
CA GLY A 819 -11.64 11.43 -21.12
C GLY A 819 -11.65 11.68 -19.61
N LYS A 820 -12.28 12.79 -19.25
CA LYS A 820 -12.56 13.17 -17.87
C LYS A 820 -14.03 13.48 -17.73
N SER A 821 -14.57 13.25 -16.54
CA SER A 821 -15.88 13.76 -16.15
C SER A 821 -15.85 14.27 -14.72
N LEU A 822 -16.55 15.37 -14.47
CA LEU A 822 -16.74 15.95 -13.14
C LEU A 822 -18.23 15.92 -12.80
N VAL A 823 -18.57 15.22 -11.72
CA VAL A 823 -19.90 15.29 -11.12
C VAL A 823 -19.84 16.24 -9.93
N GLU A 824 -20.67 17.28 -9.92
CA GLU A 824 -20.83 18.21 -8.80
C GLU A 824 -22.25 18.11 -8.25
N ILE A 825 -22.40 17.76 -6.98
CA ILE A 825 -23.70 17.60 -6.32
C ILE A 825 -23.77 18.60 -5.17
N THR A 826 -24.79 19.46 -5.19
CA THR A 826 -25.07 20.39 -4.09
C THR A 826 -26.28 19.90 -3.31
N TYR A 827 -26.12 19.72 -2.00
CA TYR A 827 -27.20 19.32 -1.10
C TYR A 827 -27.11 20.03 0.24
N THR A 828 -28.21 20.05 0.98
CA THR A 828 -28.28 20.63 2.33
C THR A 828 -28.70 19.54 3.31
N SER A 829 -27.95 19.39 4.39
CA SER A 829 -28.29 18.48 5.49
C SER A 829 -29.26 19.15 6.48
N PRO A 830 -29.99 18.38 7.32
CA PRO A 830 -30.89 18.94 8.32
C PRO A 830 -30.22 20.02 9.19
N GLN A 831 -30.99 21.06 9.53
CA GLN A 831 -30.50 22.21 10.30
C GLN A 831 -29.91 21.79 11.64
N LEU A 832 -28.71 22.30 11.97
CA LEU A 832 -28.05 22.04 13.23
C LEU A 832 -28.65 22.90 14.36
N SER A 833 -28.87 22.31 15.52
CA SER A 833 -29.21 23.02 16.75
C SER A 833 -27.94 23.29 17.57
N MET A 834 -27.72 24.55 17.96
CA MET A 834 -26.54 24.94 18.74
C MET A 834 -26.92 25.54 20.10
N GLY A 835 -26.26 25.07 21.16
CA GLY A 835 -26.26 25.69 22.48
C GLY A 835 -25.11 26.70 22.62
N ASN A 836 -24.24 26.48 23.62
CA ASN A 836 -22.94 27.19 23.73
C ASN A 836 -21.89 26.62 22.77
N GLU A 837 -22.04 25.34 22.41
CA GLU A 837 -21.11 24.61 21.57
C GLU A 837 -21.92 23.87 20.49
N LEU A 838 -21.31 23.69 19.32
CA LEU A 838 -21.80 22.89 18.20
C LEU A 838 -20.86 21.72 18.04
N PHE A 839 -21.38 20.51 18.20
CA PHE A 839 -20.61 19.30 17.96
C PHE A 839 -21.10 18.64 16.68
N TYR A 840 -20.24 18.57 15.67
CA TYR A 840 -20.56 18.08 14.33
C TYR A 840 -19.62 16.94 13.95
N THR A 841 -20.17 15.86 13.40
CA THR A 841 -19.41 14.76 12.84
C THR A 841 -19.91 14.45 11.43
N TRP A 842 -19.01 14.42 10.47
CA TRP A 842 -19.26 13.98 9.11
C TRP A 842 -18.56 12.64 8.87
N TYR A 843 -19.32 11.67 8.39
CA TYR A 843 -18.84 10.33 8.14
C TYR A 843 -18.87 10.00 6.65
N TRP A 844 -17.71 9.67 6.11
CA TRP A 844 -17.54 9.16 4.77
C TRP A 844 -17.37 7.64 4.82
N GLN A 845 -18.34 6.91 4.29
CA GLN A 845 -18.25 5.45 4.17
C GLN A 845 -17.60 5.09 2.83
N LYS A 846 -16.51 4.33 2.87
CA LYS A 846 -15.81 3.88 1.66
C LYS A 846 -16.61 2.79 0.98
N GLN A 847 -16.71 2.87 -0.35
CA GLN A 847 -17.19 1.75 -1.16
C GLN A 847 -16.15 0.61 -1.18
N PRO A 848 -16.56 -0.64 -0.92
CA PRO A 848 -15.70 -1.80 -1.13
C PRO A 848 -15.19 -1.89 -2.59
N GLY A 849 -13.96 -2.38 -2.78
CA GLY A 849 -13.32 -2.55 -4.10
C GLY A 849 -12.92 -1.26 -4.85
N SER A 850 -13.33 -0.07 -4.37
CA SER A 850 -12.87 1.20 -4.94
C SER A 850 -11.40 1.49 -4.61
N GLY A 851 -10.76 2.32 -5.43
CA GLY A 851 -9.36 2.74 -5.30
C GLY A 851 -8.98 3.11 -3.87
N SER A 852 -7.89 2.52 -3.38
CA SER A 852 -7.37 2.74 -2.03
C SER A 852 -6.50 4.00 -1.91
N ASP A 853 -6.12 4.59 -3.04
CA ASP A 853 -5.27 5.77 -3.17
C ASP A 853 -6.03 6.99 -3.72
N ASP A 854 -7.35 6.88 -3.92
CA ASP A 854 -8.18 8.02 -4.35
C ASP A 854 -8.05 9.17 -3.31
N PRO A 855 -7.61 10.38 -3.72
CA PRO A 855 -7.54 11.53 -2.83
C PRO A 855 -8.94 11.92 -2.33
N LEU A 856 -9.05 12.20 -1.03
CA LEU A 856 -10.26 12.71 -0.40
C LEU A 856 -9.93 14.01 0.35
N THR A 857 -10.31 15.15 -0.22
CA THR A 857 -10.13 16.45 0.43
C THR A 857 -11.46 16.94 0.99
N VAL A 858 -11.46 17.36 2.26
CA VAL A 858 -12.64 17.92 2.92
C VAL A 858 -12.35 19.35 3.37
N TYR A 859 -13.19 20.28 2.96
CA TYR A 859 -13.20 21.66 3.43
C TYR A 859 -14.40 21.86 4.34
N LEU A 860 -14.19 22.35 5.56
CA LEU A 860 -15.25 22.73 6.48
C LEU A 860 -15.15 24.23 6.78
N ASN A 861 -16.09 24.99 6.25
CA ASN A 861 -16.21 26.43 6.42
C ASN A 861 -17.20 26.74 7.55
N TYR A 862 -16.80 27.62 8.47
CA TYR A 862 -17.61 27.99 9.63
C TYR A 862 -17.63 29.53 9.85
N PRO A 863 -18.72 30.08 10.40
CA PRO A 863 -18.84 31.52 10.65
C PRO A 863 -17.77 32.07 11.61
N SER A 864 -17.44 33.36 11.49
CA SER A 864 -16.39 34.03 12.29
C SER A 864 -16.69 34.22 13.76
N TYR A 865 -17.93 34.04 14.17
CA TYR A 865 -18.29 33.98 15.59
C TYR A 865 -18.05 32.60 16.20
N LEU A 866 -17.57 31.61 15.43
CA LEU A 866 -17.26 30.28 15.94
C LEU A 866 -15.76 30.03 15.95
N THR A 867 -15.29 29.37 17.00
CA THR A 867 -13.90 28.95 17.16
C THR A 867 -13.84 27.44 17.38
N PRO A 868 -12.97 26.70 16.65
CA PRO A 868 -12.82 25.28 16.86
C PRO A 868 -12.08 24.99 18.17
N THR A 869 -12.70 24.20 19.04
CA THR A 869 -12.14 23.76 20.33
C THR A 869 -11.70 22.30 20.30
N LEU A 870 -12.24 21.50 19.37
CA LEU A 870 -11.80 20.14 19.10
C LEU A 870 -11.83 19.90 17.59
N ILE A 871 -10.75 19.34 17.06
CA ILE A 871 -10.63 18.95 15.65
C ILE A 871 -10.04 17.54 15.58
N SER A 872 -10.71 16.63 14.89
CA SER A 872 -10.24 15.27 14.66
C SER A 872 -10.70 14.76 13.29
N PRO A 873 -9.81 14.23 12.42
CA PRO A 873 -8.35 14.16 12.57
C PRO A 873 -7.71 15.56 12.52
N ARG A 874 -6.37 15.65 12.62
CA ARG A 874 -5.69 16.94 12.48
C ARG A 874 -6.01 17.57 11.11
N SER A 875 -6.18 18.87 11.08
CA SER A 875 -6.46 19.65 9.87
C SER A 875 -5.46 20.81 9.72
N ASP A 876 -5.31 21.31 8.51
CA ASP A 876 -4.75 22.64 8.30
C ASP A 876 -5.83 23.68 8.63
N VAL A 877 -5.50 24.61 9.53
CA VAL A 877 -6.44 25.60 10.05
C VAL A 877 -6.12 26.95 9.44
N THR A 878 -7.07 27.51 8.69
CA THR A 878 -7.07 28.91 8.26
C THR A 878 -8.22 29.64 8.95
N PRO A 879 -8.24 30.99 8.97
CA PRO A 879 -9.39 31.72 9.49
C PRO A 879 -10.66 31.25 8.77
N ASN A 880 -11.65 30.78 9.55
CA ASN A 880 -12.96 30.34 9.07
C ASN A 880 -13.02 29.07 8.23
N GLN A 881 -11.92 28.33 8.10
CA GLN A 881 -11.90 27.10 7.32
C GLN A 881 -10.95 26.05 7.93
N LEU A 882 -11.40 24.80 7.91
CA LEU A 882 -10.59 23.62 8.20
C LEU A 882 -10.42 22.82 6.90
N LYS A 883 -9.18 22.46 6.57
CA LYS A 883 -8.87 21.58 5.44
C LYS A 883 -8.33 20.24 5.95
N PHE A 884 -8.94 19.15 5.49
CA PHE A 884 -8.52 17.79 5.77
C PHE A 884 -8.08 17.13 4.46
N ASP A 885 -6.80 16.83 4.32
CA ASP A 885 -6.27 16.03 3.22
C ASP A 885 -6.21 14.55 3.66
N LEU A 886 -7.19 13.78 3.20
CA LEU A 886 -7.38 12.37 3.53
C LEU A 886 -7.19 11.51 2.27
N VAL A 887 -7.21 10.20 2.48
CA VAL A 887 -7.19 9.19 1.40
C VAL A 887 -8.41 8.29 1.57
N ASN A 888 -9.04 7.86 0.48
CA ASN A 888 -10.18 6.95 0.50
C ASN A 888 -9.76 5.46 0.67
N ASP A 889 -8.86 5.17 1.62
CA ASP A 889 -8.35 3.82 1.89
C ASP A 889 -9.26 3.00 2.83
N ALA A 890 -10.09 3.68 3.62
CA ALA A 890 -11.01 3.17 4.61
C ALA A 890 -12.09 4.22 4.92
N ASP A 891 -13.08 3.85 5.74
CA ASP A 891 -14.07 4.79 6.22
C ASP A 891 -13.41 5.97 6.95
N ARG A 892 -13.84 7.20 6.66
CA ARG A 892 -13.31 8.42 7.27
C ARG A 892 -14.35 9.11 8.13
N ARG A 893 -13.87 9.73 9.21
CA ARG A 893 -14.70 10.53 10.10
C ARG A 893 -14.00 11.85 10.38
N VAL A 894 -14.69 12.95 10.07
CA VAL A 894 -14.28 14.30 10.47
C VAL A 894 -15.19 14.72 11.63
N THR A 895 -14.59 15.23 12.70
CA THR A 895 -15.27 15.61 13.92
C THR A 895 -14.76 16.96 14.38
N VAL A 896 -15.67 17.92 14.54
CA VAL A 896 -15.35 19.29 14.94
C VAL A 896 -16.29 19.73 16.05
N LYS A 897 -15.70 20.32 17.09
CA LYS A 897 -16.43 21.04 18.13
C LYS A 897 -16.15 22.53 17.97
N LEU A 898 -17.21 23.31 17.82
CA LEU A 898 -17.16 24.76 17.61
C LEU A 898 -17.82 25.47 18.80
N SER A 899 -17.18 26.52 19.32
CA SER A 899 -17.68 27.33 20.44
C SER A 899 -17.84 28.79 20.01
N LYS A 900 -18.83 29.48 20.58
CA LYS A 900 -19.09 30.91 20.33
C LYS A 900 -18.00 31.83 20.90
#